data_AF-A0A803MZV6-F1
#
_entry.id   AF-A0A803MZV6-F1
#
_cell.length_a   1.000
_cell.length_b   1.000
_cell.length_c   1.000
_cell.angle_alpha   90.00
_cell.angle_beta   90.00
_cell.angle_gamma   90.00
#
_symmetry.space_group_name_H-M   'P 1'
#
loop_
_entity.id
_entity.type
_entity.pdbx_description
1 polymer ?
#
loop_
_entity_poly.entity_id
_entity_poly.type
_entity_poly.pdbx_seq_one_letter_code
_entity_poly.pdbx_strand_id
1 'polypeptide(L)'
;MKGELAMFEGENESKGYPIKTVVVLVQENRSFDHMLGWMKLLNPHIDGVTGHESVPLNTSDPNSARIKFGDGSVYVDPDPGHSIQDIYEQIFGEPWSQESAQKKQPPKMQGFAQNANRIKSGMDEAVMNGFKPELLPVYKELVSQFAVCDRWFASIPASTQPNRQYIHSATSHGLTSNDSKKLKAGMPQKTIFDSLHEAGHSFGIYYQLPPATLYYRNLRKLKYIPKFHQFDITFKRHCKEGKLPNYVVIEQRYLDLKLLPGNDDHPSHDVSIGQKFVKEVYEALRSSPQWNEMLFIITYDEHGGFFDHVPTPVEGVPSPDDINGPAPYNFKFDRLGVRVPTIFISPWIQPGTGNNISYVEMGNAVIHAPKGPQPTSQFEHSSIPATVKKIFNLKDFLTKRDAWAGTFEVVLNRTTPRTDCPVTMPEPVRLRDFEAREHKKLSDFQGEMVQLAACLKGDHKKDTYPNKLVEEMNVAHAADYCNEAFKLFLQECEKARLDGVDEDTVIDIGSNEEQGIPSKEKDEKSLVHKVFGEQWNQESAQKKKAPTMQGFAQNANRLQSGMEDAVMNGFKPDRAPVYKELVTQFAVCDRWFASVPASTQPNRLYVHSATSHGLTSNDTGKLIAGLPQKTIFESLDEAGLSFGIYFQYPPATLFYSNLRKLKYVPHFHQFDLEFKKHCKEGKLPNYVVIEQRYFDLLAVPGNDDHPSHDVSVGQKFIKEVYEALRSSPQWNEMLFIITYDEHGGFYDHVPTPVEGVPSPDGIVGPEPYSFGFDRLGVRGVVSRKTPRTDCPETLPEPVKLRATSALEEKQLSDFQAELVQMAACLKGDHKKDTYPYALVENMTVKEAAEYVQEAWEIFLHECDEARKRGADESTIIDVGSSKNTRRSLKSKFLSCLACNN
;
A
#
# COMPACT_ATOMS: atom_id res chain seq x y z
N MET A 1 56.86 -10.44 -41.15
CA MET A 1 56.95 -10.42 -39.68
C MET A 1 55.53 -10.33 -39.15
N LYS A 2 54.94 -11.50 -38.86
CA LYS A 2 53.75 -11.66 -38.02
C LYS A 2 54.30 -12.02 -36.64
N GLY A 3 53.89 -11.31 -35.60
CA GLY A 3 54.28 -11.60 -34.23
C GLY A 3 54.27 -10.32 -33.41
N GLU A 4 53.62 -10.38 -32.25
CA GLU A 4 53.58 -9.36 -31.18
C GLU A 4 52.53 -8.26 -31.32
N LEU A 5 51.26 -8.65 -31.20
CA LEU A 5 50.17 -7.86 -30.58
C LEU A 5 49.02 -8.82 -30.24
N ALA A 6 49.33 -9.85 -29.45
CA ALA A 6 48.37 -10.79 -28.89
C ALA A 6 48.98 -11.42 -27.64
N MET A 7 49.09 -10.66 -26.54
CA MET A 7 49.30 -11.18 -25.19
C MET A 7 48.84 -10.15 -24.17
N PHE A 8 47.52 -10.03 -23.99
CA PHE A 8 46.84 -9.75 -22.70
C PHE A 8 45.34 -10.12 -22.78
N GLU A 9 44.98 -11.06 -23.66
CA GLU A 9 43.69 -11.77 -23.62
C GLU A 9 44.01 -13.22 -23.28
N GLY A 10 43.92 -13.55 -22.00
CA GLY A 10 44.22 -14.88 -21.50
C GLY A 10 43.99 -14.96 -20.00
N GLU A 11 43.03 -15.81 -19.62
CA GLU A 11 42.71 -16.27 -18.25
C GLU A 11 41.70 -15.43 -17.44
N ASN A 12 40.49 -15.21 -17.96
CA ASN A 12 39.29 -15.28 -17.12
C ASN A 12 37.93 -15.47 -17.84
N GLU A 13 37.92 -15.82 -19.13
CA GLU A 13 36.67 -16.00 -19.89
C GLU A 13 35.88 -17.29 -19.57
N SER A 14 36.20 -18.01 -18.49
CA SER A 14 35.47 -19.22 -18.09
C SER A 14 34.99 -19.25 -16.64
N LYS A 15 35.03 -18.12 -15.91
CA LYS A 15 34.35 -18.00 -14.61
C LYS A 15 33.18 -17.04 -14.74
N GLY A 16 31.96 -17.59 -14.76
CA GLY A 16 30.74 -16.77 -14.70
C GLY A 16 30.76 -15.85 -13.46
N TYR A 17 30.17 -14.67 -13.57
CA TYR A 17 30.02 -13.76 -12.44
C TYR A 17 29.21 -14.43 -11.32
N PRO A 18 29.53 -14.16 -10.04
CA PRO A 18 28.76 -14.71 -8.92
C PRO A 18 27.35 -14.11 -8.82
N ILE A 19 27.11 -13.00 -9.53
CA ILE A 19 25.85 -12.27 -9.50
C ILE A 19 24.83 -12.93 -10.42
N LYS A 20 23.65 -13.22 -9.87
CA LYS A 20 22.49 -13.75 -10.59
C LYS A 20 21.29 -12.82 -10.57
N THR A 21 21.26 -11.85 -9.66
CA THR A 21 20.20 -10.86 -9.51
C THR A 21 20.81 -9.45 -9.44
N VAL A 22 20.44 -8.59 -10.38
CA VAL A 22 20.76 -7.16 -10.36
C VAL A 22 19.50 -6.40 -9.95
N VAL A 23 19.61 -5.58 -8.90
CA VAL A 23 18.51 -4.76 -8.38
C VAL A 23 18.82 -3.29 -8.64
N VAL A 24 17.86 -2.55 -9.20
CA VAL A 24 18.02 -1.14 -9.57
C VAL A 24 16.95 -0.31 -8.88
N LEU A 25 17.39 0.72 -8.15
CA LEU A 25 16.56 1.77 -7.55
C LEU A 25 17.05 3.13 -8.04
N VAL A 26 16.14 3.95 -8.57
CA VAL A 26 16.45 5.24 -9.21
C VAL A 26 15.70 6.36 -8.49
N GLN A 27 16.39 7.04 -7.58
CA GLN A 27 15.88 8.22 -6.88
C GLN A 27 15.85 9.45 -7.80
N GLU A 28 15.35 10.59 -7.31
CA GLU A 28 15.02 11.77 -8.11
C GLU A 28 15.80 13.03 -7.75
N ASN A 29 16.22 13.76 -8.79
CA ASN A 29 16.51 15.20 -8.76
C ASN A 29 17.55 15.60 -7.69
N ARG A 30 18.71 14.94 -7.67
CA ARG A 30 19.82 15.22 -6.74
C ARG A 30 21.18 15.10 -7.41
N SER A 31 22.02 16.13 -7.28
CA SER A 31 23.41 16.07 -7.73
C SER A 31 24.28 15.22 -6.79
N PHE A 32 25.44 14.76 -7.28
CA PHE A 32 26.38 14.01 -6.44
C PHE A 32 26.84 14.85 -5.24
N ASP A 33 27.29 16.09 -5.47
CA ASP A 33 27.74 16.94 -4.36
C ASP A 33 26.64 17.29 -3.37
N HIS A 34 25.39 17.36 -3.81
CA HIS A 34 24.24 17.62 -2.95
C HIS A 34 24.05 16.52 -1.91
N MET A 35 24.09 15.24 -2.33
CA MET A 35 23.84 14.10 -1.43
C MET A 35 25.10 13.50 -0.83
N LEU A 36 26.16 13.32 -1.63
CA LEU A 36 27.35 12.55 -1.26
C LEU A 36 28.64 13.39 -1.24
N GLY A 37 28.62 14.66 -1.64
CA GLY A 37 29.81 15.50 -1.71
C GLY A 37 30.58 15.58 -0.38
N TRP A 38 29.86 15.79 0.72
CA TRP A 38 30.45 15.85 2.07
C TRP A 38 30.86 14.48 2.64
N MET A 39 30.51 13.37 1.98
CA MET A 39 30.99 12.04 2.38
C MET A 39 32.50 11.87 2.12
N LYS A 40 33.15 12.81 1.42
CA LYS A 40 34.62 12.93 1.36
C LYS A 40 35.26 12.98 2.76
N LEU A 41 34.55 13.50 3.76
CA LEU A 41 34.98 13.48 5.16
C LEU A 41 35.11 12.06 5.74
N LEU A 42 34.36 11.10 5.19
CA LEU A 42 34.40 9.68 5.59
C LEU A 42 35.45 8.91 4.78
N ASN A 43 35.50 9.14 3.47
CA ASN A 43 36.48 8.54 2.58
C ASN A 43 37.12 9.62 1.69
N PRO A 44 38.39 10.02 1.95
CA PRO A 44 39.04 11.12 1.25
C PRO A 44 39.32 10.83 -0.23
N HIS A 45 39.22 9.57 -0.67
CA HIS A 45 39.33 9.20 -2.08
C HIS A 45 38.15 9.69 -2.91
N ILE A 46 36.98 9.89 -2.30
CA ILE A 46 35.79 10.41 -3.01
C ILE A 46 36.11 11.79 -3.57
N ASP A 47 35.84 11.98 -4.87
CA ASP A 47 35.84 13.27 -5.57
C ASP A 47 34.63 14.14 -5.16
N GLY A 48 34.56 14.46 -3.87
CA GLY A 48 33.53 15.31 -3.27
C GLY A 48 34.04 16.71 -2.92
N VAL A 49 33.24 17.46 -2.17
CA VAL A 49 33.50 18.88 -1.86
C VAL A 49 34.44 19.08 -0.67
N THR A 50 35.07 20.25 -0.62
CA THR A 50 36.02 20.66 0.43
C THR A 50 35.55 21.89 1.23
N GLY A 51 34.50 22.57 0.77
CA GLY A 51 34.03 23.85 1.33
C GLY A 51 34.72 25.08 0.72
N HIS A 52 35.57 24.87 -0.29
CA HIS A 52 36.20 25.95 -1.06
C HIS A 52 35.50 26.22 -2.39
N GLU A 53 34.61 25.33 -2.81
CA GLU A 53 33.82 25.44 -4.02
C GLU A 53 32.92 26.68 -3.93
N SER A 54 32.89 27.47 -5.00
CA SER A 54 32.04 28.67 -5.08
C SER A 54 31.74 29.00 -6.53
N VAL A 55 30.60 29.63 -6.77
CA VAL A 55 30.18 30.11 -8.10
C VAL A 55 29.75 31.59 -8.02
N PRO A 56 29.88 32.37 -9.11
CA PRO A 56 29.39 33.75 -9.14
C PRO A 56 27.86 33.81 -9.15
N LEU A 57 27.28 34.88 -8.60
CA LEU A 57 25.85 35.17 -8.71
C LEU A 57 25.45 35.64 -10.12
N ASN A 58 26.40 36.27 -10.83
CA ASN A 58 26.28 36.68 -12.22
C ASN A 58 27.56 36.30 -12.96
N THR A 59 27.44 35.35 -13.87
CA THR A 59 28.54 34.79 -14.68
C THR A 59 29.10 35.77 -15.73
N SER A 60 28.32 36.78 -16.11
CA SER A 60 28.73 37.80 -17.07
C SER A 60 29.48 38.97 -16.41
N ASP A 61 29.42 39.09 -15.08
CA ASP A 61 30.14 40.11 -14.32
C ASP A 61 31.37 39.50 -13.62
N PRO A 62 32.61 39.83 -14.05
CA PRO A 62 33.83 39.28 -13.44
C PRO A 62 34.03 39.72 -11.98
N ASN A 63 33.34 40.77 -11.52
CA ASN A 63 33.39 41.25 -10.13
C ASN A 63 32.17 40.79 -9.32
N SER A 64 31.35 39.89 -9.86
CA SER A 64 30.15 39.40 -9.18
C SER A 64 30.50 38.76 -7.83
N ALA A 65 29.66 39.01 -6.83
CA ALA A 65 29.73 38.29 -5.57
C ALA A 65 29.62 36.78 -5.82
N ARG A 66 30.32 35.99 -4.99
CA ARG A 66 30.34 34.53 -5.11
C ARG A 66 29.66 33.91 -3.91
N ILE A 67 28.85 32.90 -4.16
CA ILE A 67 28.28 32.05 -3.13
C ILE A 67 29.14 30.79 -2.98
N LYS A 68 29.43 30.42 -1.73
CA LYS A 68 30.19 29.21 -1.40
C LYS A 68 29.27 28.02 -1.25
N PHE A 69 29.76 26.85 -1.60
CA PHE A 69 29.05 25.61 -1.33
C PHE A 69 29.06 25.30 0.17
N GLY A 70 27.88 25.12 0.76
CA GLY A 70 27.70 24.84 2.18
C GLY A 70 27.21 23.42 2.47
N ASP A 71 26.89 23.17 3.73
CA ASP A 71 26.50 21.87 4.28
C ASP A 71 25.13 21.92 5.01
N GLY A 72 24.34 22.94 4.70
CA GLY A 72 23.07 23.26 5.38
C GLY A 72 21.82 22.71 4.70
N SER A 73 21.92 21.75 3.76
CA SER A 73 20.75 21.22 3.05
C SER A 73 19.83 20.45 4.00
N VAL A 74 18.53 20.71 3.88
CA VAL A 74 17.44 20.03 4.58
C VAL A 74 16.27 19.80 3.61
N TYR A 75 15.22 20.61 3.70
CA TYR A 75 14.08 20.63 2.80
C TYR A 75 14.19 21.80 1.82
N VAL A 76 13.97 21.55 0.52
CA VAL A 76 14.06 22.56 -0.54
C VAL A 76 12.73 22.70 -1.28
N ASP A 77 12.21 23.92 -1.35
CA ASP A 77 10.95 24.31 -2.02
C ASP A 77 10.99 25.80 -2.41
N PRO A 78 10.68 26.17 -3.67
CA PRO A 78 10.27 25.32 -4.78
C PRO A 78 11.43 24.56 -5.42
N ASP A 79 11.08 23.70 -6.37
CA ASP A 79 12.01 22.90 -7.16
C ASP A 79 12.96 23.78 -8.00
N PRO A 80 14.28 23.56 -7.98
CA PRO A 80 15.20 24.27 -8.85
C PRO A 80 15.02 23.90 -10.34
N GLY A 81 15.54 24.74 -11.22
CA GLY A 81 15.40 24.53 -12.66
C GLY A 81 16.24 23.36 -13.15
N HIS A 82 15.61 22.46 -13.89
CA HIS A 82 16.27 21.28 -14.45
C HIS A 82 15.71 20.94 -15.85
N SER A 83 15.25 21.96 -16.57
CA SER A 83 14.99 21.88 -18.02
C SER A 83 16.30 21.88 -18.80
N ILE A 84 16.31 21.40 -20.05
CA ILE A 84 17.51 21.44 -20.90
C ILE A 84 18.13 22.85 -21.03
N GLN A 85 17.30 23.89 -20.92
CA GLN A 85 17.72 25.30 -20.94
C GLN A 85 18.39 25.72 -19.64
N ASP A 86 17.79 25.35 -18.51
CA ASP A 86 18.34 25.65 -17.19
C ASP A 86 19.66 24.94 -16.99
N ILE A 87 19.71 23.66 -17.37
CA ILE A 87 20.91 22.84 -17.28
C ILE A 87 22.02 23.40 -18.19
N TYR A 88 21.67 23.89 -19.39
CA TYR A 88 22.64 24.56 -20.26
C TYR A 88 23.24 25.81 -19.58
N GLU A 89 22.39 26.67 -18.99
CA GLU A 89 22.85 27.85 -18.25
C GLU A 89 23.74 27.47 -17.06
N GLN A 90 23.34 26.45 -16.30
CA GLN A 90 24.10 25.95 -15.14
C GLN A 90 25.51 25.48 -15.54
N ILE A 91 25.62 24.70 -16.62
CA ILE A 91 26.87 24.12 -17.10
C ILE A 91 27.78 25.18 -17.75
N PHE A 92 27.25 26.01 -18.64
CA PHE A 92 28.06 26.91 -19.48
C PHE A 92 28.14 28.34 -18.95
N GLY A 93 27.27 28.72 -18.03
CA GLY A 93 27.20 30.07 -17.48
C GLY A 93 26.60 31.09 -18.45
N GLU A 94 25.83 30.67 -19.45
CA GLU A 94 25.06 31.58 -20.30
C GLU A 94 23.76 30.90 -20.77
N PRO A 95 22.66 31.64 -20.97
CA PRO A 95 21.42 31.07 -21.50
C PRO A 95 21.63 30.42 -22.87
N TRP A 96 20.88 29.35 -23.13
CA TRP A 96 20.95 28.68 -24.43
C TRP A 96 20.50 29.59 -25.58
N SER A 97 21.29 29.59 -26.64
CA SER A 97 20.99 30.14 -27.96
C SER A 97 21.71 29.31 -29.04
N GLN A 98 21.25 29.37 -30.30
CA GLN A 98 21.95 28.71 -31.41
C GLN A 98 23.41 29.15 -31.52
N GLU A 99 23.67 30.45 -31.30
CA GLU A 99 25.03 31.01 -31.31
C GLU A 99 25.87 30.43 -30.16
N SER A 100 25.35 30.41 -28.92
CA SER A 100 26.06 29.83 -27.78
C SER A 100 26.41 28.35 -27.98
N ALA A 101 25.48 27.56 -28.51
CA ALA A 101 25.67 26.12 -28.71
C ALA A 101 26.73 25.81 -29.78
N GLN A 102 26.91 26.71 -30.76
CA GLN A 102 27.95 26.59 -31.78
C GLN A 102 29.36 26.90 -31.24
N LYS A 103 29.48 27.70 -30.16
CA LYS A 103 30.78 28.08 -29.58
C LYS A 103 31.55 26.92 -28.96
N LYS A 104 30.91 25.77 -28.68
CA LYS A 104 31.51 24.59 -28.03
C LYS A 104 32.38 24.96 -26.81
N GLN A 105 31.81 25.77 -25.92
CA GLN A 105 32.52 26.24 -24.73
C GLN A 105 32.80 25.08 -23.75
N PRO A 106 33.86 25.16 -22.93
CA PRO A 106 34.06 24.18 -21.87
C PRO A 106 32.93 24.26 -20.82
N PRO A 107 32.52 23.13 -20.23
CA PRO A 107 31.51 23.08 -19.18
C PRO A 107 32.08 23.60 -17.85
N LYS A 108 31.90 24.90 -17.59
CA LYS A 108 32.51 25.61 -16.44
C LYS A 108 31.84 25.30 -15.10
N MET A 109 30.58 24.85 -15.11
CA MET A 109 29.77 24.57 -13.91
C MET A 109 29.54 25.81 -13.02
N GLN A 110 29.48 27.02 -13.61
CA GLN A 110 29.41 28.28 -12.85
C GLN A 110 28.04 28.97 -12.85
N GLY A 111 27.06 28.47 -13.61
CA GLY A 111 25.77 29.15 -13.79
C GLY A 111 24.70 28.79 -12.76
N PHE A 112 24.98 27.89 -11.81
CA PHE A 112 23.97 27.37 -10.89
C PHE A 112 23.29 28.44 -10.03
N ALA A 113 24.07 29.29 -9.36
CA ALA A 113 23.51 30.36 -8.53
C ALA A 113 22.74 31.42 -9.35
N GLN A 114 23.25 31.76 -10.54
CA GLN A 114 22.56 32.67 -11.46
C GLN A 114 21.21 32.11 -11.91
N ASN A 115 21.21 30.84 -12.34
CA ASN A 115 20.00 30.15 -12.79
C ASN A 115 18.97 30.03 -11.66
N ALA A 116 19.39 29.63 -10.46
CA ALA A 116 18.54 29.55 -9.28
C ALA A 116 17.88 30.90 -8.94
N ASN A 117 18.66 31.99 -8.93
CA ASN A 117 18.14 33.34 -8.66
C ASN A 117 17.17 33.84 -9.73
N ARG A 118 17.34 33.42 -10.99
CA ARG A 118 16.38 33.73 -12.07
C ARG A 118 15.02 33.09 -11.82
N ILE A 119 14.98 31.90 -11.22
CA ILE A 119 13.74 31.17 -10.90
C ILE A 119 13.08 31.78 -9.67
N LYS A 120 13.85 31.96 -8.60
CA LYS A 120 13.37 32.60 -7.37
C LYS A 120 14.55 33.27 -6.66
N SER A 121 14.39 34.55 -6.33
CA SER A 121 15.37 35.30 -5.54
C SER A 121 15.70 34.57 -4.23
N GLY A 122 16.98 34.38 -3.95
CA GLY A 122 17.51 33.68 -2.76
C GLY A 122 17.56 32.15 -2.87
N MET A 123 17.15 31.56 -3.99
CA MET A 123 17.23 30.11 -4.21
C MET A 123 18.66 29.62 -4.41
N ASP A 124 19.61 30.51 -4.73
CA ASP A 124 21.03 30.18 -4.84
C ASP A 124 21.59 29.57 -3.56
N GLU A 125 21.13 30.01 -2.38
CA GLU A 125 21.51 29.39 -1.11
C GLU A 125 21.08 27.93 -1.04
N ALA A 126 19.87 27.59 -1.50
CA ALA A 126 19.38 26.20 -1.47
C ALA A 126 20.13 25.30 -2.47
N VAL A 127 20.41 25.81 -3.67
CA VAL A 127 21.10 25.06 -4.75
C VAL A 127 22.59 24.86 -4.44
N MET A 128 23.20 25.77 -3.69
CA MET A 128 24.62 25.75 -3.29
C MET A 128 24.84 25.15 -1.89
N ASN A 129 23.98 24.25 -1.43
CA ASN A 129 24.17 23.54 -0.16
C ASN A 129 24.04 22.03 -0.35
N GLY A 130 24.96 21.26 0.26
CA GLY A 130 24.93 19.81 0.37
C GLY A 130 24.40 19.33 1.72
N PHE A 131 24.11 18.04 1.84
CA PHE A 131 23.78 17.41 3.12
C PHE A 131 25.03 17.00 3.87
N LYS A 132 25.04 17.20 5.19
CA LYS A 132 26.03 16.58 6.08
C LYS A 132 25.84 15.07 6.15
N PRO A 133 26.92 14.28 6.29
CA PRO A 133 26.82 12.84 6.51
C PRO A 133 25.89 12.45 7.66
N GLU A 134 25.84 13.26 8.73
CA GLU A 134 25.02 13.02 9.92
C GLU A 134 23.51 13.16 9.67
N LEU A 135 23.11 13.94 8.66
CA LEU A 135 21.71 14.08 8.25
C LEU A 135 21.27 12.96 7.31
N LEU A 136 22.23 12.24 6.72
CA LEU A 136 22.01 11.12 5.82
C LEU A 136 22.54 9.79 6.40
N PRO A 137 22.11 9.36 7.60
CA PRO A 137 22.71 8.23 8.29
C PRO A 137 22.62 6.90 7.51
N VAL A 138 21.60 6.70 6.67
CA VAL A 138 21.50 5.50 5.81
C VAL A 138 22.54 5.55 4.70
N TYR A 139 22.63 6.66 3.96
CA TYR A 139 23.63 6.81 2.89
C TYR A 139 25.06 6.84 3.43
N LYS A 140 25.28 7.44 4.61
CA LYS A 140 26.56 7.41 5.35
C LYS A 140 27.01 5.98 5.64
N GLU A 141 26.12 5.12 6.12
CA GLU A 141 26.44 3.71 6.36
C GLU A 141 26.70 2.96 5.05
N LEU A 142 25.88 3.18 4.01
CA LEU A 142 26.09 2.55 2.71
C LEU A 142 27.44 2.91 2.08
N VAL A 143 27.83 4.18 2.10
CA VAL A 143 29.15 4.66 1.61
C VAL A 143 30.30 4.08 2.46
N SER A 144 30.07 3.87 3.76
CA SER A 144 31.08 3.27 4.64
C SER A 144 31.26 1.76 4.38
N GLN A 145 30.21 1.07 3.93
CA GLN A 145 30.18 -0.39 3.86
C GLN A 145 30.36 -0.95 2.45
N PHE A 146 30.13 -0.14 1.43
CA PHE A 146 30.12 -0.57 0.04
C PHE A 146 30.78 0.46 -0.88
N ALA A 147 30.59 0.32 -2.21
CA ALA A 147 31.27 1.15 -3.19
C ALA A 147 30.43 2.33 -3.65
N VAL A 148 31.08 3.47 -3.87
CA VAL A 148 30.48 4.69 -4.43
C VAL A 148 31.11 4.98 -5.80
N CYS A 149 30.29 5.37 -6.78
CA CYS A 149 30.77 5.92 -8.04
C CYS A 149 30.76 7.45 -7.95
N ASP A 150 31.94 8.06 -7.96
CA ASP A 150 32.07 9.52 -7.88
C ASP A 150 32.20 10.17 -9.26
N ARG A 151 31.96 9.42 -10.34
CA ARG A 151 31.90 9.94 -11.72
C ARG A 151 30.77 9.31 -12.54
N TRP A 152 29.60 9.12 -11.92
CA TRP A 152 28.38 8.72 -12.63
C TRP A 152 27.59 9.96 -13.09
N PHE A 153 27.39 10.11 -14.40
CA PHE A 153 26.71 11.26 -14.99
C PHE A 153 25.29 10.91 -15.42
N ALA A 154 24.36 11.86 -15.32
CA ALA A 154 23.10 11.75 -16.03
C ALA A 154 23.38 11.58 -17.54
N SER A 155 22.66 10.69 -18.23
CA SER A 155 22.95 10.36 -19.63
C SER A 155 22.84 11.54 -20.56
N ILE A 156 21.99 12.52 -20.23
CA ILE A 156 21.82 13.76 -20.98
C ILE A 156 21.49 14.95 -20.07
N PRO A 157 21.80 16.19 -20.50
CA PRO A 157 21.44 17.41 -19.78
C PRO A 157 19.96 17.77 -20.02
N ALA A 158 19.05 16.94 -19.52
CA ALA A 158 17.60 17.09 -19.66
C ALA A 158 16.88 16.61 -18.39
N SER A 159 15.58 16.84 -18.33
CA SER A 159 14.74 16.52 -17.16
C SER A 159 14.59 14.99 -16.93
N THR A 160 13.88 14.64 -15.85
CA THR A 160 13.64 13.27 -15.34
C THR A 160 13.36 12.22 -16.39
N GLN A 161 12.27 12.38 -17.17
CA GLN A 161 11.82 11.33 -18.09
C GLN A 161 12.86 10.92 -19.14
N PRO A 162 13.42 11.86 -19.93
CA PRO A 162 14.50 11.52 -20.85
C PRO A 162 15.64 10.72 -20.21
N ASN A 163 16.08 11.08 -19.00
CA ASN A 163 17.14 10.34 -18.30
C ASN A 163 16.69 8.96 -17.81
N ARG A 164 15.48 8.83 -17.23
CA ARG A 164 14.89 7.53 -16.86
C ARG A 164 14.77 6.57 -18.06
N GLN A 165 14.61 7.09 -19.29
CA GLN A 165 14.61 6.26 -20.49
C GLN A 165 15.98 5.61 -20.79
N TYR A 166 17.10 6.28 -20.50
CA TYR A 166 18.44 5.71 -20.73
C TYR A 166 18.75 4.52 -19.82
N ILE A 167 18.21 4.51 -18.59
CA ILE A 167 18.45 3.46 -17.58
C ILE A 167 18.08 2.06 -18.09
N HIS A 168 17.01 1.95 -18.88
CA HIS A 168 16.51 0.64 -19.34
C HIS A 168 16.49 0.46 -20.86
N SER A 169 16.81 1.50 -21.63
CA SER A 169 16.84 1.40 -23.10
C SER A 169 18.06 2.02 -23.77
N ALA A 170 18.98 2.64 -23.01
CA ALA A 170 20.17 3.31 -23.52
C ALA A 170 19.91 4.39 -24.59
N THR A 171 18.67 4.89 -24.67
CA THR A 171 18.25 6.03 -25.49
C THR A 171 16.97 6.64 -24.92
N SER A 172 16.74 7.93 -25.16
CA SER A 172 15.43 8.57 -24.96
C SER A 172 14.62 8.64 -26.24
N HIS A 173 15.05 8.00 -27.33
CA HIS A 173 14.40 8.05 -28.64
C HIS A 173 14.09 9.49 -29.12
N GLY A 174 15.08 10.37 -28.95
CA GLY A 174 14.99 11.77 -29.31
C GLY A 174 14.24 12.67 -28.33
N LEU A 175 13.81 12.19 -27.15
CA LEU A 175 13.18 13.06 -26.14
C LEU A 175 14.23 13.90 -25.39
N THR A 176 13.96 15.20 -25.25
CA THR A 176 14.71 16.16 -24.40
C THR A 176 13.84 16.78 -23.30
N SER A 177 12.55 16.48 -23.31
CA SER A 177 11.50 16.89 -22.38
C SER A 177 10.30 15.96 -22.60
N ASN A 178 9.21 16.15 -21.85
CA ASN A 178 7.95 15.48 -22.14
C ASN A 178 7.44 15.74 -23.57
N ASP A 179 6.89 14.70 -24.21
CA ASP A 179 6.19 14.76 -25.49
C ASP A 179 4.91 13.92 -25.39
N SER A 180 3.77 14.62 -25.26
CA SER A 180 2.46 14.00 -25.06
C SER A 180 1.99 13.14 -26.24
N LYS A 181 2.49 13.38 -27.46
CA LYS A 181 2.17 12.55 -28.63
C LYS A 181 2.92 11.23 -28.54
N LYS A 182 4.22 11.27 -28.20
CA LYS A 182 5.01 10.05 -28.00
C LYS A 182 4.51 9.27 -26.78
N LEU A 183 4.11 9.94 -25.70
CA LEU A 183 3.55 9.30 -24.50
C LEU A 183 2.27 8.49 -24.79
N LYS A 184 1.38 9.05 -25.62
CA LYS A 184 0.17 8.37 -26.12
C LYS A 184 0.51 7.06 -26.84
N ALA A 185 1.49 7.10 -27.75
CA ALA A 185 1.94 5.90 -28.44
C ALA A 185 2.70 4.92 -27.51
N GLY A 186 3.33 5.44 -26.45
CA GLY A 186 4.35 4.72 -25.69
C GLY A 186 5.68 4.72 -26.43
N MET A 187 6.78 4.78 -25.68
CA MET A 187 8.13 4.83 -26.23
C MET A 187 8.47 3.53 -26.98
N PRO A 188 8.91 3.60 -28.25
CA PRO A 188 9.01 2.42 -29.12
C PRO A 188 10.33 1.64 -28.99
N GLN A 189 11.33 2.18 -28.29
CA GLN A 189 12.66 1.59 -28.25
C GLN A 189 12.67 0.23 -27.52
N LYS A 190 13.57 -0.65 -27.98
CA LYS A 190 13.87 -1.92 -27.32
C LYS A 190 14.48 -1.66 -25.94
N THR A 191 14.10 -2.48 -24.97
CA THR A 191 14.57 -2.35 -23.59
C THR A 191 15.48 -3.49 -23.17
N ILE A 192 16.17 -3.32 -22.04
CA ILE A 192 16.93 -4.40 -21.40
C ILE A 192 16.02 -5.54 -20.96
N PHE A 193 14.75 -5.25 -20.62
CA PHE A 193 13.74 -6.25 -20.30
C PHE A 193 13.46 -7.19 -21.48
N ASP A 194 13.36 -6.62 -22.69
CA ASP A 194 13.21 -7.40 -23.93
C ASP A 194 14.42 -8.31 -24.16
N SER A 195 15.62 -7.75 -24.02
CA SER A 195 16.87 -8.50 -24.23
C SER A 195 17.05 -9.64 -23.21
N LEU A 196 16.65 -9.43 -21.96
CA LEU A 196 16.64 -10.47 -20.93
C LEU A 196 15.64 -11.57 -21.27
N HIS A 197 14.41 -11.18 -21.62
CA HIS A 197 13.36 -12.13 -21.97
C HIS A 197 13.73 -13.00 -23.18
N GLU A 198 14.24 -12.39 -24.25
CA GLU A 198 14.73 -13.08 -25.45
C GLU A 198 15.88 -14.05 -25.16
N ALA A 199 16.70 -13.75 -24.14
CA ALA A 199 17.80 -14.59 -23.69
C ALA A 199 17.37 -15.66 -22.66
N GLY A 200 16.09 -15.74 -22.31
CA GLY A 200 15.55 -16.70 -21.34
C GLY A 200 15.78 -16.31 -19.87
N HIS A 201 16.18 -15.06 -19.60
CA HIS A 201 16.30 -14.51 -18.25
C HIS A 201 14.99 -13.86 -17.80
N SER A 202 14.81 -13.82 -16.48
CA SER A 202 13.62 -13.25 -15.85
C SER A 202 13.85 -11.81 -15.39
N PHE A 203 12.80 -11.00 -15.39
CA PHE A 203 12.80 -9.69 -14.75
C PHE A 203 11.51 -9.47 -13.94
N GLY A 204 11.53 -8.48 -13.05
CA GLY A 204 10.37 -8.06 -12.29
C GLY A 204 10.46 -6.59 -11.87
N ILE A 205 9.33 -5.90 -11.93
CA ILE A 205 9.17 -4.49 -11.57
C ILE A 205 8.32 -4.44 -10.31
N TYR A 206 8.88 -3.93 -9.22
CA TYR A 206 8.24 -3.90 -7.91
C TYR A 206 7.90 -2.46 -7.55
N TYR A 207 6.61 -2.15 -7.48
CA TYR A 207 6.14 -0.76 -7.47
C TYR A 207 5.29 -0.45 -6.23
N GLN A 208 5.37 0.79 -5.75
CA GLN A 208 4.49 1.35 -4.70
C GLN A 208 3.41 2.27 -5.25
N LEU A 209 3.68 2.96 -6.37
CA LEU A 209 2.71 3.67 -7.21
C LEU A 209 2.86 3.20 -8.66
N PRO A 210 1.94 3.56 -9.58
CA PRO A 210 2.04 3.12 -10.97
C PRO A 210 3.45 3.33 -11.54
N PRO A 211 4.07 2.31 -12.14
CA PRO A 211 5.49 2.33 -12.44
C PRO A 211 5.81 3.18 -13.67
N ALA A 212 6.87 3.99 -13.58
CA ALA A 212 7.35 4.81 -14.70
C ALA A 212 7.92 3.96 -15.85
N THR A 213 8.24 2.69 -15.62
CA THR A 213 8.59 1.79 -16.73
C THR A 213 7.46 1.58 -17.76
N LEU A 214 6.20 1.91 -17.44
CA LEU A 214 5.09 1.86 -18.42
C LEU A 214 5.15 2.98 -19.47
N TYR A 215 6.12 3.89 -19.42
CA TYR A 215 6.40 4.79 -20.54
C TYR A 215 6.84 4.00 -21.79
N TYR A 216 7.52 2.86 -21.61
CA TYR A 216 7.87 1.96 -22.71
C TYR A 216 6.62 1.26 -23.25
N ARG A 217 6.38 1.37 -24.56
CA ARG A 217 5.28 0.67 -25.23
C ARG A 217 5.41 -0.85 -25.06
N ASN A 218 6.62 -1.38 -25.14
CA ASN A 218 6.87 -2.83 -25.00
C ASN A 218 6.44 -3.36 -23.64
N LEU A 219 6.63 -2.60 -22.56
CA LEU A 219 6.20 -3.03 -21.21
C LEU A 219 4.69 -2.96 -20.98
N ARG A 220 3.93 -2.42 -21.94
CA ARG A 220 2.46 -2.49 -21.93
C ARG A 220 1.92 -3.75 -22.62
N LYS A 221 2.79 -4.62 -23.16
CA LYS A 221 2.38 -5.88 -23.81
C LYS A 221 1.91 -6.90 -22.79
N LEU A 222 0.89 -7.67 -23.14
CA LEU A 222 0.26 -8.68 -22.27
C LEU A 222 1.27 -9.64 -21.61
N LYS A 223 2.27 -10.12 -22.36
CA LYS A 223 3.30 -11.05 -21.84
C LYS A 223 4.12 -10.51 -20.67
N TYR A 224 4.23 -9.19 -20.53
CA TYR A 224 4.98 -8.55 -19.46
C TYR A 224 4.11 -8.07 -18.30
N ILE A 225 2.78 -8.07 -18.43
CA ILE A 225 1.87 -7.69 -17.36
C ILE A 225 2.08 -8.51 -16.08
N PRO A 226 2.31 -9.84 -16.13
CA PRO A 226 2.62 -10.63 -14.94
C PRO A 226 3.99 -10.31 -14.28
N LYS A 227 4.80 -9.42 -14.86
CA LYS A 227 6.13 -9.02 -14.32
C LYS A 227 6.05 -7.80 -13.40
N PHE A 228 4.88 -7.18 -13.29
CA PHE A 228 4.62 -6.07 -12.36
C PHE A 228 4.12 -6.62 -11.02
N HIS A 229 4.71 -6.15 -9.93
CA HIS A 229 4.50 -6.68 -8.60
C HIS A 229 4.36 -5.57 -7.56
N GLN A 230 3.43 -5.71 -6.62
CA GLN A 230 3.33 -4.80 -5.47
C GLN A 230 4.59 -4.91 -4.58
N PHE A 231 5.23 -3.78 -4.28
CA PHE A 231 6.45 -3.73 -3.47
C PHE A 231 6.21 -4.30 -2.05
N ASP A 232 5.25 -3.74 -1.30
CA ASP A 232 5.10 -4.00 0.14
C ASP A 232 4.89 -5.48 0.50
N ILE A 233 4.30 -6.25 -0.42
CA ILE A 233 3.97 -7.67 -0.22
C ILE A 233 4.88 -8.58 -1.05
N THR A 234 4.97 -8.34 -2.36
CA THR A 234 5.58 -9.31 -3.28
C THR A 234 7.10 -9.19 -3.31
N PHE A 235 7.66 -7.98 -3.24
CA PHE A 235 9.12 -7.80 -3.18
C PHE A 235 9.70 -8.47 -1.93
N LYS A 236 9.17 -8.13 -0.75
CA LYS A 236 9.64 -8.69 0.53
C LYS A 236 9.48 -10.21 0.58
N ARG A 237 8.38 -10.73 0.04
CA ARG A 237 8.18 -12.18 -0.08
C ARG A 237 9.19 -12.83 -1.02
N HIS A 238 9.42 -12.26 -2.21
CA HIS A 238 10.40 -12.79 -3.15
C HIS A 238 11.83 -12.72 -2.58
N CYS A 239 12.18 -11.67 -1.84
CA CYS A 239 13.41 -11.60 -1.07
C CYS A 239 13.50 -12.77 -0.08
N LYS A 240 12.50 -12.93 0.81
CA LYS A 240 12.49 -13.98 1.85
C LYS A 240 12.54 -15.40 1.28
N GLU A 241 11.83 -15.65 0.18
CA GLU A 241 11.75 -16.96 -0.47
C GLU A 241 12.95 -17.27 -1.38
N GLY A 242 13.83 -16.29 -1.65
CA GLY A 242 14.91 -16.45 -2.62
C GLY A 242 14.40 -16.61 -4.06
N LYS A 243 13.38 -15.82 -4.44
CA LYS A 243 12.71 -15.86 -5.75
C LYS A 243 12.79 -14.55 -6.53
N LEU A 244 13.73 -13.67 -6.19
CA LEU A 244 13.93 -12.48 -7.02
C LEU A 244 14.43 -12.90 -8.41
N PRO A 245 13.91 -12.26 -9.48
CA PRO A 245 14.34 -12.53 -10.86
C PRO A 245 15.77 -12.03 -11.12
N ASN A 246 16.26 -12.24 -12.34
CA ASN A 246 17.61 -11.83 -12.73
C ASN A 246 17.79 -10.31 -12.75
N TYR A 247 16.74 -9.58 -13.12
CA TYR A 247 16.73 -8.13 -13.13
C TYR A 247 15.52 -7.59 -12.40
N VAL A 248 15.76 -6.78 -11.36
CA VAL A 248 14.75 -6.25 -10.46
C VAL A 248 14.78 -4.74 -10.53
N VAL A 249 13.64 -4.13 -10.80
CA VAL A 249 13.46 -2.68 -10.72
C VAL A 249 12.54 -2.35 -9.57
N ILE A 250 12.95 -1.41 -8.73
CA ILE A 250 12.14 -0.89 -7.62
C ILE A 250 11.62 0.50 -8.00
N GLU A 251 10.30 0.67 -7.96
CA GLU A 251 9.58 1.90 -8.33
C GLU A 251 8.91 2.50 -7.08
N GLN A 252 9.25 3.76 -6.81
CA GLN A 252 8.91 4.48 -5.58
C GLN A 252 7.50 5.08 -5.58
N ARG A 253 7.19 5.82 -4.52
CA ARG A 253 6.06 6.74 -4.45
C ARG A 253 6.52 8.13 -4.88
N TYR A 254 6.00 8.56 -6.03
CA TYR A 254 6.28 9.87 -6.63
C TYR A 254 5.35 10.99 -6.17
N LEU A 255 4.30 10.69 -5.40
CA LEU A 255 3.25 11.63 -4.98
C LEU A 255 3.27 11.83 -3.46
N ASP A 256 3.50 13.07 -3.00
CA ASP A 256 3.65 13.43 -1.58
C ASP A 256 2.32 13.53 -0.83
N LEU A 257 1.76 12.36 -0.49
CA LEU A 257 0.52 12.23 0.29
C LEU A 257 0.80 12.29 1.80
N LYS A 258 -0.12 12.82 2.63
CA LYS A 258 0.07 12.84 4.09
C LYS A 258 0.33 11.46 4.67
N LEU A 259 -0.33 10.46 4.11
CA LEU A 259 -0.26 9.08 4.56
C LEU A 259 0.89 8.26 4.04
N LEU A 260 1.17 8.45 2.76
CA LEU A 260 2.15 7.73 2.00
C LEU A 260 3.06 8.78 1.35
N PRO A 261 3.91 9.46 2.14
CA PRO A 261 4.72 10.55 1.61
C PRO A 261 5.65 10.09 0.49
N GLY A 262 6.00 11.02 -0.38
CA GLY A 262 6.97 10.76 -1.44
C GLY A 262 8.28 10.25 -0.85
N ASN A 263 8.84 9.19 -1.43
CA ASN A 263 10.03 8.49 -0.93
C ASN A 263 11.10 8.29 -2.00
N ASP A 264 11.05 9.14 -3.02
CA ASP A 264 11.89 9.19 -4.21
C ASP A 264 13.08 10.18 -4.09
N ASP A 265 13.20 10.89 -2.96
CA ASP A 265 14.14 12.01 -2.72
C ASP A 265 13.92 13.29 -3.57
N HIS A 266 12.87 13.41 -4.39
CA HIS A 266 12.59 14.61 -5.23
C HIS A 266 12.40 15.88 -4.35
N PRO A 267 12.80 17.12 -4.74
CA PRO A 267 12.31 18.35 -4.09
C PRO A 267 10.80 18.56 -4.33
N SER A 268 9.92 18.63 -3.36
CA SER A 268 10.15 18.96 -1.96
C SER A 268 9.77 17.79 -1.03
N HIS A 269 10.06 16.56 -1.41
CA HIS A 269 9.84 15.39 -0.57
C HIS A 269 10.92 15.35 0.53
N ASP A 270 10.58 14.75 1.67
CA ASP A 270 11.50 14.65 2.79
C ASP A 270 12.48 13.50 2.54
N VAL A 271 13.77 13.83 2.38
CA VAL A 271 14.86 12.87 2.15
C VAL A 271 14.96 11.84 3.29
N SER A 272 14.44 12.14 4.49
CA SER A 272 14.36 11.13 5.57
C SER A 272 13.42 9.96 5.23
N ILE A 273 12.38 10.19 4.43
CA ILE A 273 11.46 9.16 3.95
C ILE A 273 12.11 8.34 2.83
N GLY A 274 12.87 8.96 1.92
CA GLY A 274 13.64 8.24 0.91
C GLY A 274 14.75 7.38 1.52
N GLN A 275 15.45 7.87 2.54
CA GLN A 275 16.38 7.07 3.33
C GLN A 275 15.70 5.86 3.99
N LYS A 276 14.50 6.06 4.56
CA LYS A 276 13.72 4.97 5.16
C LYS A 276 13.38 3.90 4.13
N PHE A 277 13.04 4.32 2.91
CA PHE A 277 12.75 3.40 1.81
C PHE A 277 14.01 2.65 1.33
N VAL A 278 15.14 3.32 1.17
CA VAL A 278 16.43 2.68 0.85
C VAL A 278 16.81 1.65 1.90
N LYS A 279 16.65 1.98 3.19
CA LYS A 279 16.85 1.06 4.30
C LYS A 279 15.94 -0.17 4.19
N GLU A 280 14.66 0.03 3.91
CA GLU A 280 13.69 -1.06 3.74
C GLU A 280 14.05 -2.00 2.59
N VAL A 281 14.46 -1.45 1.44
CA VAL A 281 14.94 -2.23 0.29
C VAL A 281 16.21 -3.00 0.67
N TYR A 282 17.20 -2.34 1.25
CA TYR A 282 18.46 -2.97 1.67
C TYR A 282 18.23 -4.12 2.64
N GLU A 283 17.47 -3.92 3.72
CA GLU A 283 17.25 -4.93 4.75
C GLU A 283 16.45 -6.14 4.22
N ALA A 284 15.52 -5.92 3.28
CA ALA A 284 14.83 -7.00 2.58
C ALA A 284 15.79 -7.83 1.72
N LEU A 285 16.66 -7.18 0.92
CA LEU A 285 17.67 -7.88 0.11
C LEU A 285 18.71 -8.60 0.98
N ARG A 286 19.18 -7.93 2.04
CA ARG A 286 20.20 -8.43 2.96
C ARG A 286 19.76 -9.67 3.72
N SER A 287 18.48 -9.79 4.02
CA SER A 287 17.87 -10.96 4.67
C SER A 287 17.52 -12.09 3.70
N SER A 288 17.66 -11.88 2.39
CA SER A 288 17.38 -12.89 1.37
C SER A 288 18.43 -14.01 1.37
N PRO A 289 18.04 -15.29 1.17
CA PRO A 289 19.00 -16.36 0.89
C PRO A 289 19.76 -16.14 -0.42
N GLN A 290 19.27 -15.28 -1.32
CA GLN A 290 19.96 -14.89 -2.56
C GLN A 290 20.99 -13.76 -2.35
N TRP A 291 21.18 -13.20 -1.14
CA TRP A 291 22.06 -12.04 -0.89
C TRP A 291 23.46 -12.16 -1.51
N ASN A 292 24.06 -13.35 -1.43
CA ASN A 292 25.39 -13.63 -1.97
C ASN A 292 25.43 -13.70 -3.51
N GLU A 293 24.30 -13.60 -4.20
CA GLU A 293 24.19 -13.57 -5.66
C GLU A 293 23.61 -12.23 -6.16
N MET A 294 23.53 -11.20 -5.31
CA MET A 294 22.93 -9.91 -5.63
C MET A 294 23.93 -8.77 -5.83
N LEU A 295 23.61 -7.90 -6.78
CA LEU A 295 24.16 -6.55 -6.92
C LEU A 295 23.02 -5.54 -6.87
N PHE A 296 22.98 -4.72 -5.82
CA PHE A 296 22.00 -3.65 -5.68
C PHE A 296 22.63 -2.31 -6.04
N ILE A 297 21.95 -1.54 -6.88
CA ILE A 297 22.38 -0.26 -7.42
C ILE A 297 21.36 0.79 -6.99
N ILE A 298 21.84 1.82 -6.31
CA ILE A 298 21.08 3.04 -6.05
C ILE A 298 21.69 4.13 -6.92
N THR A 299 20.89 4.77 -7.76
CA THR A 299 21.30 5.91 -8.59
C THR A 299 20.19 6.96 -8.59
N TYR A 300 20.39 8.07 -9.30
CA TYR A 300 19.40 9.12 -9.50
C TYR A 300 19.20 9.38 -10.99
N ASP A 301 18.04 9.89 -11.38
CA ASP A 301 17.71 10.23 -12.76
C ASP A 301 18.51 11.44 -13.30
N GLU A 302 18.50 12.56 -12.61
CA GLU A 302 19.24 13.78 -12.92
C GLU A 302 19.48 14.61 -11.64
N HIS A 303 20.12 15.79 -11.76
CA HIS A 303 20.68 16.51 -10.62
C HIS A 303 19.74 17.48 -9.91
N GLY A 304 18.52 17.69 -10.40
CA GLY A 304 17.48 18.53 -9.80
C GLY A 304 17.80 20.01 -9.78
N GLY A 305 18.76 20.46 -10.60
CA GLY A 305 19.29 21.81 -10.57
C GLY A 305 20.24 22.11 -9.40
N PHE A 306 20.58 21.12 -8.56
CA PHE A 306 21.56 21.27 -7.49
C PHE A 306 22.99 21.31 -8.02
N PHE A 307 23.84 22.10 -7.36
CA PHE A 307 25.22 22.27 -7.79
C PHE A 307 26.03 20.98 -7.74
N ASP A 308 26.90 20.79 -8.74
CA ASP A 308 28.00 19.83 -8.70
C ASP A 308 29.24 20.48 -9.31
N HIS A 309 30.39 20.27 -8.70
CA HIS A 309 31.64 20.91 -9.10
C HIS A 309 32.33 20.22 -10.28
N VAL A 310 31.97 18.97 -10.60
CA VAL A 310 32.66 18.20 -11.63
C VAL A 310 32.14 18.55 -13.03
N PRO A 311 33.02 18.99 -13.95
CA PRO A 311 32.63 19.28 -15.33
C PRO A 311 32.04 18.05 -16.03
N THR A 312 30.90 18.24 -16.71
CA THR A 312 30.26 17.17 -17.47
C THR A 312 31.07 16.77 -18.73
N PRO A 313 31.13 15.48 -19.10
CA PRO A 313 31.72 15.03 -20.35
C PRO A 313 30.95 15.53 -21.59
N VAL A 314 31.66 16.27 -22.46
CA VAL A 314 31.11 16.85 -23.71
C VAL A 314 31.80 16.36 -24.98
N GLU A 315 32.78 15.46 -24.86
CA GLU A 315 33.56 14.94 -25.99
C GLU A 315 33.50 13.42 -26.09
N GLY A 316 33.45 12.91 -27.33
CA GLY A 316 33.52 11.47 -27.59
C GLY A 316 32.31 10.66 -27.10
N VAL A 317 31.21 11.33 -26.77
CA VAL A 317 29.93 10.76 -26.34
C VAL A 317 29.09 10.48 -27.61
N PRO A 318 28.81 9.21 -27.98
CA PRO A 318 28.15 8.90 -29.25
C PRO A 318 26.64 9.18 -29.19
N SER A 319 26.02 9.66 -30.26
CA SER A 319 24.54 9.62 -30.33
C SER A 319 24.07 8.14 -30.24
N PRO A 320 23.07 7.79 -29.41
CA PRO A 320 22.68 6.39 -29.23
C PRO A 320 22.15 5.75 -30.51
N ASP A 321 21.31 6.49 -31.25
CA ASP A 321 20.50 6.00 -32.37
C ASP A 321 20.45 6.99 -33.55
N ASP A 322 21.31 8.02 -33.55
CA ASP A 322 21.37 9.11 -34.55
C ASP A 322 20.08 9.93 -34.69
N ILE A 323 19.17 9.86 -33.71
CA ILE A 323 17.95 10.67 -33.67
C ILE A 323 18.25 12.00 -32.97
N ASN A 324 17.97 13.11 -33.65
CA ASN A 324 18.08 14.44 -33.05
C ASN A 324 16.82 14.80 -32.24
N GLY A 325 17.02 15.59 -31.19
CA GLY A 325 15.94 16.15 -30.38
C GLY A 325 15.10 17.16 -31.18
N PRO A 326 13.92 17.54 -30.66
CA PRO A 326 13.05 18.47 -31.35
C PRO A 326 13.65 19.89 -31.45
N ALA A 327 13.11 20.67 -32.38
CA ALA A 327 13.34 22.11 -32.43
C ALA A 327 12.82 22.78 -31.13
N PRO A 328 13.43 23.89 -30.68
CA PRO A 328 14.52 24.62 -31.32
C PRO A 328 15.93 24.05 -31.05
N TYR A 329 16.08 23.14 -30.08
CA TYR A 329 17.38 22.69 -29.59
C TYR A 329 18.13 21.80 -30.58
N ASN A 330 17.41 20.94 -31.30
CA ASN A 330 17.99 19.94 -32.21
C ASN A 330 19.16 19.18 -31.57
N PHE A 331 18.99 18.82 -30.29
CA PHE A 331 20.05 18.23 -29.48
C PHE A 331 20.48 16.88 -30.06
N LYS A 332 21.78 16.67 -30.23
CA LYS A 332 22.32 15.49 -30.94
C LYS A 332 22.55 14.28 -30.04
N PHE A 333 22.34 14.44 -28.73
CA PHE A 333 22.67 13.42 -27.73
C PHE A 333 24.15 13.07 -27.75
N ASP A 334 25.02 14.07 -27.93
CA ASP A 334 26.48 13.94 -28.06
C ASP A 334 27.25 14.51 -26.85
N ARG A 335 26.57 14.64 -25.70
CA ARG A 335 27.14 15.03 -24.40
C ARG A 335 26.27 14.54 -23.24
N LEU A 336 26.85 14.43 -22.06
CA LEU A 336 26.18 13.99 -20.84
C LEU A 336 25.59 15.16 -20.05
N GLY A 337 24.82 14.82 -19.01
CA GLY A 337 24.32 15.74 -18.00
C GLY A 337 25.25 15.87 -16.78
N VAL A 338 24.74 16.46 -15.71
CA VAL A 338 25.50 16.67 -14.47
C VAL A 338 25.68 15.35 -13.72
N ARG A 339 26.71 15.27 -12.89
CA ARG A 339 27.00 14.10 -12.05
C ARG A 339 25.90 13.86 -11.01
N VAL A 340 25.53 12.60 -10.82
CA VAL A 340 24.49 12.16 -9.87
C VAL A 340 25.03 11.10 -8.90
N PRO A 341 24.45 10.95 -7.70
CA PRO A 341 24.87 9.93 -6.74
C PRO A 341 24.71 8.52 -7.32
N THR A 342 25.68 7.63 -7.09
CA THR A 342 25.51 6.21 -7.38
C THR A 342 26.29 5.34 -6.39
N ILE A 343 25.60 4.35 -5.79
CA ILE A 343 26.16 3.42 -4.81
C ILE A 343 25.90 1.98 -5.28
N PHE A 344 26.94 1.14 -5.21
CA PHE A 344 26.88 -0.29 -5.51
C PHE A 344 26.99 -1.10 -4.24
N ILE A 345 26.04 -2.02 -4.03
CA ILE A 345 25.86 -2.76 -2.77
C ILE A 345 25.85 -4.26 -3.08
N SER A 346 26.82 -4.98 -2.51
CA SER A 346 26.95 -6.44 -2.66
C SER A 346 27.96 -6.98 -1.65
N PRO A 347 27.82 -8.22 -1.16
CA PRO A 347 28.84 -8.82 -0.30
C PRO A 347 30.17 -9.08 -1.03
N TRP A 348 30.21 -8.93 -2.35
CA TRP A 348 31.43 -9.05 -3.16
C TRP A 348 32.27 -7.77 -3.23
N ILE A 349 31.86 -6.72 -2.51
CA ILE A 349 32.50 -5.39 -2.53
C ILE A 349 33.23 -5.16 -1.20
N GLN A 350 34.46 -4.65 -1.27
CA GLN A 350 35.22 -4.23 -0.08
C GLN A 350 34.54 -3.10 0.70
N PRO A 351 34.69 -3.03 2.04
CA PRO A 351 34.18 -1.91 2.81
C PRO A 351 34.83 -0.58 2.37
N GLY A 352 34.05 0.51 2.42
CA GLY A 352 34.50 1.84 2.04
C GLY A 352 35.28 2.58 3.13
N THR A 353 35.05 2.25 4.40
CA THR A 353 35.76 2.79 5.56
C THR A 353 35.94 1.72 6.65
N GLY A 354 36.82 1.95 7.63
CA GLY A 354 36.96 1.10 8.83
C GLY A 354 38.39 0.97 9.36
N ASN A 355 38.52 0.62 10.64
CA ASN A 355 39.82 0.54 11.33
C ASN A 355 40.70 -0.64 10.88
N ASN A 356 40.12 -1.61 10.16
CA ASN A 356 40.79 -2.84 9.73
C ASN A 356 40.98 -2.93 8.21
N ILE A 357 40.82 -1.81 7.49
CA ILE A 357 41.13 -1.72 6.06
C ILE A 357 42.22 -0.67 5.84
N SER A 358 43.11 -0.93 4.90
CA SER A 358 44.16 -0.01 4.51
C SER A 358 43.61 1.17 3.69
N TYR A 359 44.37 2.27 3.63
CA TYR A 359 44.04 3.42 2.79
C TYR A 359 43.84 3.03 1.31
N VAL A 360 44.65 2.10 0.80
CA VAL A 360 44.51 1.57 -0.57
C VAL A 360 43.19 0.81 -0.75
N GLU A 361 42.78 0.03 0.24
CA GLU A 361 41.51 -0.70 0.21
C GLU A 361 40.30 0.24 0.28
N MET A 362 40.38 1.32 1.07
CA MET A 362 39.36 2.39 1.04
C MET A 362 39.23 3.02 -0.35
N GLY A 363 40.36 3.24 -1.04
CA GLY A 363 40.36 3.72 -2.42
C GLY A 363 39.71 2.74 -3.40
N ASN A 364 39.84 1.43 -3.18
CA ASN A 364 39.22 0.41 -4.04
C ASN A 364 37.68 0.35 -3.92
N ALA A 365 37.10 0.98 -2.92
CA ALA A 365 35.65 1.16 -2.77
C ALA A 365 35.13 2.46 -3.43
N VAL A 366 36.00 3.25 -4.05
CA VAL A 366 35.60 4.42 -4.85
C VAL A 366 35.85 4.14 -6.32
N ILE A 367 34.80 4.26 -7.12
CA ILE A 367 34.85 4.07 -8.57
C ILE A 367 34.89 5.45 -9.23
N HIS A 368 36.03 5.74 -9.85
CA HIS A 368 36.27 6.96 -10.60
C HIS A 368 35.83 6.80 -12.07
N ALA A 369 36.75 6.94 -13.03
CA ALA A 369 36.46 6.78 -14.45
C ALA A 369 36.52 5.30 -14.88
N PRO A 370 35.71 4.86 -15.86
CA PRO A 370 35.83 3.53 -16.43
C PRO A 370 37.11 3.40 -17.26
N LYS A 371 37.60 2.16 -17.40
CA LYS A 371 38.80 1.86 -18.22
C LYS A 371 38.51 1.60 -19.70
N GLY A 372 37.24 1.53 -20.08
CA GLY A 372 36.78 1.20 -21.43
C GLY A 372 35.26 1.06 -21.47
N PRO A 373 34.67 0.66 -22.61
CA PRO A 373 35.33 0.07 -23.79
C PRO A 373 36.10 1.04 -24.70
N GLN A 374 35.92 2.35 -24.55
CA GLN A 374 36.67 3.39 -25.27
C GLN A 374 37.40 4.30 -24.28
N PRO A 375 38.47 5.02 -24.66
CA PRO A 375 39.13 5.99 -23.78
C PRO A 375 38.21 7.13 -23.32
N THR A 376 37.16 7.43 -24.09
CA THR A 376 36.19 8.47 -23.75
C THR A 376 35.01 7.94 -22.93
N SER A 377 34.89 6.63 -22.73
CA SER A 377 33.80 6.01 -21.96
C SER A 377 33.63 6.65 -20.60
N GLN A 378 32.38 6.79 -20.17
CA GLN A 378 32.01 7.31 -18.86
C GLN A 378 31.01 6.36 -18.19
N PHE A 379 30.86 6.48 -16.88
CA PHE A 379 29.71 5.90 -16.19
C PHE A 379 28.52 6.86 -16.32
N GLU A 380 27.42 6.34 -16.84
CA GLU A 380 26.13 7.03 -16.99
C GLU A 380 25.01 5.98 -17.03
N HIS A 381 23.74 6.36 -17.15
CA HIS A 381 22.63 5.41 -16.96
C HIS A 381 22.68 4.16 -17.84
N SER A 382 23.21 4.27 -19.07
CA SER A 382 23.37 3.13 -19.98
C SER A 382 24.50 2.18 -19.59
N SER A 383 25.30 2.53 -18.58
CA SER A 383 26.25 1.62 -17.92
C SER A 383 25.52 0.46 -17.24
N ILE A 384 24.25 0.64 -16.84
CA ILE A 384 23.39 -0.42 -16.29
C ILE A 384 23.13 -1.50 -17.36
N PRO A 385 22.47 -1.22 -18.51
CA PRO A 385 22.27 -2.22 -19.54
C PRO A 385 23.59 -2.78 -20.09
N ALA A 386 24.65 -1.97 -20.21
CA ALA A 386 25.98 -2.44 -20.61
C ALA A 386 26.54 -3.52 -19.65
N THR A 387 26.42 -3.30 -18.34
CA THR A 387 26.91 -4.24 -17.33
C THR A 387 25.99 -5.46 -17.19
N VAL A 388 24.66 -5.28 -17.25
CA VAL A 388 23.67 -6.38 -17.25
C VAL A 388 23.92 -7.31 -18.44
N LYS A 389 24.19 -6.75 -19.63
CA LYS A 389 24.61 -7.53 -20.80
C LYS A 389 25.82 -8.39 -20.49
N LYS A 390 26.86 -7.82 -19.88
CA LYS A 390 28.09 -8.54 -19.54
C LYS A 390 27.87 -9.65 -18.52
N ILE A 391 27.11 -9.37 -17.46
CA ILE A 391 26.82 -10.34 -16.38
C ILE A 391 26.00 -11.53 -16.91
N PHE A 392 24.97 -11.27 -17.71
CA PHE A 392 24.04 -12.29 -18.20
C PHE A 392 24.34 -12.81 -19.61
N ASN A 393 25.47 -12.39 -20.19
CA ASN A 393 25.92 -12.76 -21.52
C ASN A 393 24.85 -12.54 -22.62
N LEU A 394 24.24 -11.34 -22.62
CA LEU A 394 23.25 -10.97 -23.63
C LEU A 394 23.94 -10.68 -24.98
N LYS A 395 23.29 -11.01 -26.10
CA LYS A 395 23.91 -10.98 -27.44
C LYS A 395 24.25 -9.57 -27.90
N ASP A 396 23.25 -8.71 -28.01
CA ASP A 396 23.34 -7.41 -28.67
C ASP A 396 23.30 -6.25 -27.67
N PHE A 397 24.00 -5.16 -28.00
CA PHE A 397 23.82 -3.89 -27.27
C PHE A 397 22.51 -3.25 -27.75
N LEU A 398 21.85 -2.48 -26.89
CA LEU A 398 20.61 -1.81 -27.23
C LEU A 398 20.85 -0.68 -28.24
N THR A 399 21.94 0.08 -28.07
CA THR A 399 22.27 1.25 -28.88
C THR A 399 23.79 1.42 -29.02
N LYS A 400 24.26 2.52 -29.63
CA LYS A 400 25.67 2.90 -29.59
C LYS A 400 26.11 3.39 -28.21
N ARG A 401 25.17 3.81 -27.36
CA ARG A 401 25.44 4.41 -26.05
C ARG A 401 25.85 3.34 -25.03
N ASP A 402 25.11 2.24 -24.87
CA ASP A 402 25.52 1.16 -23.96
C ASP A 402 26.71 0.35 -24.51
N ALA A 403 26.92 0.33 -25.83
CA ALA A 403 28.16 -0.19 -26.42
C ALA A 403 29.40 0.67 -26.09
N TRP A 404 29.20 1.94 -25.75
CA TRP A 404 30.26 2.89 -25.37
C TRP A 404 30.38 3.09 -23.87
N ALA A 405 29.31 2.90 -23.10
CA ALA A 405 29.26 3.14 -21.66
C ALA A 405 30.23 2.25 -20.89
N GLY A 406 30.78 2.78 -19.79
CA GLY A 406 31.62 2.00 -18.88
C GLY A 406 30.84 0.88 -18.20
N THR A 407 31.42 -0.30 -18.06
CA THR A 407 30.82 -1.39 -17.27
C THR A 407 31.41 -1.43 -15.86
N PHE A 408 30.56 -1.70 -14.85
CA PHE A 408 30.93 -1.57 -13.44
C PHE A 408 31.07 -2.91 -12.70
N GLU A 409 31.13 -4.05 -13.39
CA GLU A 409 31.37 -5.35 -12.76
C GLU A 409 32.70 -5.42 -12.00
N VAL A 410 33.64 -4.51 -12.30
CA VAL A 410 34.91 -4.35 -11.59
C VAL A 410 34.75 -4.01 -10.10
N VAL A 411 33.57 -3.56 -9.68
CA VAL A 411 33.25 -3.33 -8.26
C VAL A 411 33.26 -4.62 -7.44
N LEU A 412 33.03 -5.77 -8.09
CA LEU A 412 33.03 -7.10 -7.49
C LEU A 412 34.48 -7.56 -7.26
N ASN A 413 35.20 -6.85 -6.40
CA ASN A 413 36.64 -6.92 -6.22
C ASN A 413 37.11 -7.99 -5.22
N ARG A 414 36.22 -8.92 -4.83
CA ARG A 414 36.51 -10.01 -3.90
C ARG A 414 36.39 -11.39 -4.55
N THR A 415 37.15 -12.34 -4.02
CA THR A 415 37.07 -13.76 -4.41
C THR A 415 36.04 -14.56 -3.60
N THR A 416 35.59 -14.03 -2.46
CA THR A 416 34.54 -14.62 -1.61
C THR A 416 33.61 -13.53 -1.07
N PRO A 417 32.30 -13.83 -0.91
CA PRO A 417 31.35 -12.87 -0.36
C PRO A 417 31.67 -12.61 1.12
N ARG A 418 31.53 -11.36 1.52
CA ARG A 418 31.64 -10.89 2.90
C ARG A 418 30.51 -11.41 3.77
N THR A 419 30.85 -11.76 5.00
CA THR A 419 29.89 -12.18 6.03
C THR A 419 29.58 -11.08 7.04
N ASP A 420 30.29 -9.96 6.97
CA ASP A 420 30.24 -8.84 7.92
C ASP A 420 29.39 -7.65 7.42
N CYS A 421 28.70 -7.77 6.28
CA CYS A 421 27.78 -6.74 5.80
C CYS A 421 26.68 -6.47 6.85
N PRO A 422 26.34 -5.20 7.16
CA PRO A 422 25.35 -4.85 8.17
C PRO A 422 24.04 -5.57 7.96
N VAL A 423 23.43 -6.07 9.03
CA VAL A 423 22.12 -6.73 8.97
C VAL A 423 21.00 -5.69 8.94
N THR A 424 21.21 -4.54 9.57
CA THR A 424 20.28 -3.42 9.66
C THR A 424 21.00 -2.11 9.33
N MET A 425 20.27 -1.13 8.81
CA MET A 425 20.75 0.23 8.58
C MET A 425 20.36 1.18 9.73
N PRO A 426 21.06 2.30 9.94
CA PRO A 426 20.66 3.33 10.90
C PRO A 426 19.26 3.89 10.64
N GLU A 427 18.61 4.41 11.69
CA GLU A 427 17.33 5.10 11.53
C GLU A 427 17.54 6.52 10.95
N PRO A 428 16.77 6.91 9.91
CA PRO A 428 16.80 8.27 9.38
C PRO A 428 16.39 9.32 10.40
N VAL A 429 17.00 10.50 10.33
CA VAL A 429 16.56 11.68 11.08
C VAL A 429 15.53 12.42 10.25
N ARG A 430 14.41 12.84 10.85
CA ARG A 430 13.40 13.67 10.17
C ARG A 430 14.02 15.00 9.74
N LEU A 431 13.89 15.36 8.45
CA LEU A 431 14.50 16.58 7.87
C LEU A 431 13.46 17.64 7.49
N ARG A 432 12.17 17.29 7.48
CA ARG A 432 11.06 18.22 7.24
C ARG A 432 10.18 18.36 8.48
N ASP A 433 10.01 19.59 8.98
CA ASP A 433 9.25 19.87 10.21
C ASP A 433 7.73 19.88 10.06
N PHE A 434 7.23 19.69 8.84
CA PHE A 434 5.80 19.65 8.52
C PHE A 434 5.45 18.38 7.73
N GLU A 435 4.16 18.11 7.61
CA GLU A 435 3.62 16.94 6.91
C GLU A 435 3.75 17.06 5.39
N ALA A 436 3.50 15.96 4.68
CA ALA A 436 3.42 15.98 3.22
C ALA A 436 2.32 16.92 2.71
N ARG A 437 2.55 17.54 1.55
CA ARG A 437 1.68 18.59 1.00
C ARG A 437 0.82 18.08 -0.15
N GLU A 438 -0.16 17.25 0.17
CA GLU A 438 -1.03 16.59 -0.82
C GLU A 438 -1.97 17.55 -1.61
N HIS A 439 -2.14 18.79 -1.14
CA HIS A 439 -2.95 19.81 -1.83
C HIS A 439 -2.13 20.73 -2.75
N LYS A 440 -0.81 20.50 -2.89
CA LYS A 440 0.02 21.25 -3.84
C LYS A 440 -0.33 20.91 -5.29
N LYS A 441 0.03 21.83 -6.18
CA LYS A 441 0.12 21.54 -7.61
C LYS A 441 1.17 20.47 -7.87
N LEU A 442 0.96 19.71 -8.94
CA LEU A 442 1.88 18.66 -9.37
C LEU A 442 3.24 19.24 -9.79
N SER A 443 4.32 18.50 -9.52
CA SER A 443 5.57 18.69 -10.24
C SER A 443 5.41 18.29 -11.72
N ASP A 444 6.37 18.66 -12.56
CA ASP A 444 6.35 18.28 -13.98
C ASP A 444 6.26 16.76 -14.13
N PHE A 445 7.11 16.00 -13.42
CA PHE A 445 7.09 14.55 -13.48
C PHE A 445 5.78 13.93 -12.92
N GLN A 446 5.23 14.46 -11.83
CA GLN A 446 3.91 14.02 -11.34
C GLN A 446 2.79 14.25 -12.36
N GLY A 447 2.82 15.38 -13.07
CA GLY A 447 1.91 15.67 -14.17
C GLY A 447 2.08 14.69 -15.34
N GLU A 448 3.31 14.32 -15.66
CA GLU A 448 3.60 13.31 -16.68
C GLU A 448 3.06 11.92 -16.28
N MET A 449 3.15 11.55 -15.00
CA MET A 449 2.55 10.31 -14.49
C MET A 449 1.02 10.29 -14.67
N VAL A 450 0.35 11.42 -14.45
CA VAL A 450 -1.09 11.58 -14.73
C VAL A 450 -1.39 11.43 -16.22
N GLN A 451 -0.54 12.00 -17.09
CA GLN A 451 -0.71 11.86 -18.53
C GLN A 451 -0.49 10.42 -19.01
N LEU A 452 0.47 9.69 -18.42
CA LEU A 452 0.65 8.25 -18.66
C LEU A 452 -0.61 7.50 -18.23
N ALA A 453 -1.10 7.75 -17.02
CA ALA A 453 -2.32 7.16 -16.49
C ALA A 453 -3.52 7.40 -17.44
N ALA A 454 -3.68 8.63 -17.94
CA ALA A 454 -4.70 8.96 -18.93
C ALA A 454 -4.55 8.17 -20.24
N CYS A 455 -3.31 7.92 -20.67
CA CYS A 455 -3.05 7.06 -21.82
C CYS A 455 -3.50 5.63 -21.56
N LEU A 456 -3.14 5.07 -20.39
CA LEU A 456 -3.46 3.70 -20.00
C LEU A 456 -4.96 3.45 -19.87
N LYS A 457 -5.74 4.41 -19.35
CA LYS A 457 -7.21 4.28 -19.21
C LYS A 457 -8.04 4.79 -20.39
N GLY A 458 -7.40 5.21 -21.48
CA GLY A 458 -8.09 5.73 -22.68
C GLY A 458 -8.55 7.20 -22.62
N ASP A 459 -8.36 7.88 -21.49
CA ASP A 459 -8.72 9.30 -21.30
C ASP A 459 -7.93 10.27 -22.17
N HIS A 460 -6.80 9.84 -22.74
CA HIS A 460 -6.01 10.60 -23.72
C HIS A 460 -6.78 11.00 -25.00
N LYS A 461 -8.01 10.48 -25.19
CA LYS A 461 -8.93 10.81 -26.28
C LYS A 461 -9.87 11.97 -25.93
N LYS A 462 -9.96 12.37 -24.66
CA LYS A 462 -10.79 13.48 -24.19
C LYS A 462 -10.15 14.82 -24.55
N ASP A 463 -10.97 15.86 -24.68
CA ASP A 463 -10.56 17.24 -24.95
C ASP A 463 -9.80 17.90 -23.78
N THR A 464 -9.78 17.25 -22.61
CA THR A 464 -9.00 17.64 -21.44
C THR A 464 -7.52 17.25 -21.55
N TYR A 465 -7.16 16.25 -22.34
CA TYR A 465 -5.76 15.84 -22.53
C TYR A 465 -5.02 16.77 -23.51
N PRO A 466 -3.71 17.04 -23.32
CA PRO A 466 -2.85 16.63 -22.20
C PRO A 466 -2.85 17.61 -21.02
N ASN A 467 -2.98 18.92 -21.27
CA ASN A 467 -2.64 19.94 -20.28
C ASN A 467 -3.82 20.30 -19.35
N LYS A 468 -5.04 20.45 -19.88
CA LYS A 468 -6.22 20.80 -19.05
C LYS A 468 -6.51 19.75 -17.99
N LEU A 469 -6.14 18.49 -18.24
CA LEU A 469 -6.28 17.39 -17.29
C LEU A 469 -5.46 17.64 -16.02
N VAL A 470 -4.25 18.18 -16.15
CA VAL A 470 -3.31 18.35 -15.03
C VAL A 470 -3.39 19.73 -14.39
N GLU A 471 -3.89 20.76 -15.10
CA GLU A 471 -3.90 22.16 -14.68
C GLU A 471 -4.58 22.41 -13.31
N GLU A 472 -5.67 21.71 -13.03
CA GLU A 472 -6.48 21.85 -11.80
C GLU A 472 -6.28 20.69 -10.81
N MET A 473 -5.35 19.79 -11.09
CA MET A 473 -5.12 18.60 -10.27
C MET A 473 -4.10 18.88 -9.16
N ASN A 474 -4.42 18.45 -7.94
CA ASN A 474 -3.47 18.44 -6.83
C ASN A 474 -2.86 17.04 -6.66
N VAL A 475 -1.83 16.92 -5.83
CA VAL A 475 -1.09 15.67 -5.59
C VAL A 475 -2.01 14.52 -5.13
N ALA A 476 -2.99 14.79 -4.25
CA ALA A 476 -3.96 13.79 -3.80
C ALA A 476 -4.82 13.24 -4.96
N HIS A 477 -5.44 14.14 -5.73
CA HIS A 477 -6.27 13.76 -6.88
C HIS A 477 -5.45 13.02 -7.95
N ALA A 478 -4.19 13.41 -8.17
CA ALA A 478 -3.29 12.73 -9.08
C ALA A 478 -2.97 11.31 -8.63
N ALA A 479 -2.83 11.07 -7.33
CA ALA A 479 -2.57 9.73 -6.81
C ALA A 479 -3.75 8.81 -7.02
N ASP A 480 -4.95 9.27 -6.68
CA ASP A 480 -6.18 8.52 -6.90
C ASP A 480 -6.36 8.22 -8.40
N TYR A 481 -6.22 9.24 -9.25
CA TYR A 481 -6.35 9.09 -10.70
C TYR A 481 -5.34 8.10 -11.30
N CYS A 482 -4.06 8.21 -10.93
CA CYS A 482 -3.01 7.30 -11.40
C CYS A 482 -3.28 5.86 -10.97
N ASN A 483 -3.65 5.65 -9.70
CA ASN A 483 -3.93 4.32 -9.16
C ASN A 483 -5.14 3.68 -9.82
N GLU A 484 -6.25 4.42 -9.98
CA GLU A 484 -7.44 3.93 -10.68
C GLU A 484 -7.14 3.58 -12.14
N ALA A 485 -6.42 4.46 -12.84
CA ALA A 485 -6.05 4.24 -14.23
C ALA A 485 -5.20 2.99 -14.42
N PHE A 486 -4.20 2.81 -13.56
CA PHE A 486 -3.33 1.66 -13.64
C PHE A 486 -4.04 0.37 -13.24
N LYS A 487 -4.92 0.40 -12.23
CA LYS A 487 -5.77 -0.73 -11.88
C LYS A 487 -6.62 -1.15 -13.08
N LEU A 488 -7.34 -0.22 -13.71
CA LEU A 488 -8.15 -0.49 -14.90
C LEU A 488 -7.30 -1.09 -16.03
N PHE A 489 -6.10 -0.55 -16.27
CA PHE A 489 -5.19 -1.07 -17.28
C PHE A 489 -4.77 -2.52 -17.02
N LEU A 490 -4.43 -2.87 -15.78
CA LEU A 490 -4.11 -4.25 -15.42
C LEU A 490 -5.31 -5.18 -15.57
N GLN A 491 -6.52 -4.72 -15.22
CA GLN A 491 -7.76 -5.49 -15.35
C GLN A 491 -8.09 -5.82 -16.81
N GLU A 492 -8.06 -4.81 -17.69
CA GLU A 492 -8.33 -5.02 -19.12
C GLU A 492 -7.24 -5.86 -19.80
N CYS A 493 -5.98 -5.71 -19.39
CA CYS A 493 -4.91 -6.59 -19.84
C CYS A 493 -5.13 -8.05 -19.42
N GLU A 494 -5.49 -8.29 -18.15
CA GLU A 494 -5.71 -9.63 -17.65
C GLU A 494 -6.92 -10.30 -18.31
N LYS A 495 -8.00 -9.54 -18.53
CA LYS A 495 -9.17 -9.99 -19.29
C LYS A 495 -8.77 -10.40 -20.71
N ALA A 496 -8.06 -9.55 -21.45
CA ALA A 496 -7.60 -9.88 -22.80
C ALA A 496 -6.71 -11.13 -22.82
N ARG A 497 -5.83 -11.29 -21.81
CA ARG A 497 -4.99 -12.48 -21.66
C ARG A 497 -5.83 -13.76 -21.45
N LEU A 498 -6.89 -13.69 -20.65
CA LEU A 498 -7.82 -14.81 -20.41
C LEU A 498 -8.66 -15.13 -21.65
N ASP A 499 -9.01 -14.13 -22.44
CA ASP A 499 -9.72 -14.27 -23.72
C ASP A 499 -8.82 -14.83 -24.84
N GLY A 500 -7.55 -15.12 -24.55
CA GLY A 500 -6.59 -15.71 -25.50
C GLY A 500 -6.08 -14.70 -26.53
N VAL A 501 -6.15 -13.40 -26.24
CA VAL A 501 -5.52 -12.36 -27.07
C VAL A 501 -4.01 -12.59 -27.12
N ASP A 502 -3.42 -12.36 -28.30
CA ASP A 502 -1.99 -12.55 -28.55
C ASP A 502 -1.13 -11.79 -27.53
N GLU A 503 -0.14 -12.48 -26.96
CA GLU A 503 0.63 -11.99 -25.81
C GLU A 503 1.53 -10.77 -26.13
N ASP A 504 1.78 -10.49 -27.42
CA ASP A 504 2.50 -9.30 -27.90
C ASP A 504 1.58 -8.09 -28.11
N THR A 505 0.27 -8.23 -27.85
CA THR A 505 -0.73 -7.16 -27.95
C THR A 505 -0.59 -6.13 -26.82
N VAL A 506 -0.79 -4.86 -27.14
CA VAL A 506 -0.97 -3.76 -26.17
C VAL A 506 -2.44 -3.36 -26.17
N ILE A 507 -3.10 -3.39 -25.00
CA ILE A 507 -4.52 -3.07 -24.89
C ILE A 507 -4.75 -1.55 -24.93
N ASP A 508 -5.64 -1.11 -25.82
CA ASP A 508 -6.19 0.26 -25.84
C ASP A 508 -7.62 0.25 -25.30
N ILE A 509 -7.79 0.70 -24.06
CA ILE A 509 -9.07 0.68 -23.32
C ILE A 509 -10.12 1.64 -23.93
N GLY A 510 -9.75 2.43 -24.95
CA GLY A 510 -10.65 3.35 -25.63
C GLY A 510 -11.04 2.97 -27.06
N SER A 511 -10.71 1.78 -27.59
CA SER A 511 -11.04 1.41 -28.99
C SER A 511 -12.36 0.66 -29.09
N ASN A 512 -13.48 1.38 -29.09
CA ASN A 512 -14.75 0.89 -29.60
C ASN A 512 -15.16 1.72 -30.83
N GLU A 513 -14.55 1.42 -31.98
CA GLU A 513 -15.21 1.55 -33.28
C GLU A 513 -15.47 0.14 -33.80
N GLU A 514 -16.76 -0.20 -33.89
CA GLU A 514 -17.39 -1.23 -34.71
C GLU A 514 -16.55 -2.44 -35.17
N GLN A 515 -16.54 -3.52 -34.39
CA GLN A 515 -16.65 -4.86 -34.96
C GLN A 515 -17.77 -5.61 -34.21
N GLY A 516 -18.84 -5.92 -34.95
CA GLY A 516 -20.15 -6.24 -34.42
C GLY A 516 -20.22 -7.53 -33.62
N ILE A 517 -20.82 -7.43 -32.42
CA ILE A 517 -21.47 -8.52 -31.69
C ILE A 517 -22.81 -7.97 -31.15
N PRO A 518 -23.94 -8.69 -31.21
CA PRO A 518 -25.27 -8.13 -31.00
C PRO A 518 -25.57 -7.77 -29.54
N SER A 519 -26.31 -6.69 -29.37
CA SER A 519 -26.84 -6.15 -28.12
C SER A 519 -27.60 -7.17 -27.26
N LYS A 520 -27.27 -7.25 -25.96
CA LYS A 520 -28.21 -7.65 -24.90
C LYS A 520 -27.98 -6.88 -23.59
N GLU A 521 -29.09 -6.28 -23.15
CA GLU A 521 -29.53 -5.97 -21.78
C GLU A 521 -28.54 -5.31 -20.80
N LYS A 522 -28.87 -4.05 -20.46
CA LYS A 522 -28.32 -3.27 -19.35
C LYS A 522 -28.75 -3.90 -18.02
N ASP A 523 -27.81 -4.55 -17.34
CA ASP A 523 -27.92 -4.86 -15.91
C ASP A 523 -27.14 -3.80 -15.12
N GLU A 524 -27.88 -2.82 -14.59
CA GLU A 524 -27.40 -1.92 -13.54
C GLU A 524 -27.39 -2.68 -12.21
N LYS A 525 -26.20 -3.08 -11.74
CA LYS A 525 -25.99 -3.55 -10.37
C LYS A 525 -25.07 -2.60 -9.60
N SER A 526 -25.69 -2.00 -8.59
CA SER A 526 -25.22 -1.40 -7.33
C SER A 526 -23.71 -1.29 -7.07
N LEU A 527 -23.34 -0.13 -6.55
CA LEU A 527 -22.05 0.35 -6.03
C LEU A 527 -21.32 -0.64 -5.08
N VAL A 528 -22.04 -1.59 -4.47
CA VAL A 528 -21.46 -2.60 -3.57
C VAL A 528 -20.74 -3.73 -4.32
N HIS A 529 -21.02 -3.92 -5.62
CA HIS A 529 -20.29 -4.90 -6.43
C HIS A 529 -18.95 -4.34 -7.00
N LYS A 530 -18.75 -3.01 -6.96
CA LYS A 530 -17.55 -2.34 -7.50
C LYS A 530 -16.40 -2.16 -6.50
N VAL A 531 -16.65 -2.34 -5.20
CA VAL A 531 -15.64 -2.20 -4.13
C VAL A 531 -14.86 -3.50 -3.88
N PHE A 532 -15.37 -4.64 -4.37
CA PHE A 532 -14.78 -5.95 -4.12
C PHE A 532 -14.29 -6.71 -5.38
N GLY A 533 -14.65 -6.31 -6.60
CA GLY A 533 -14.26 -7.03 -7.82
C GLY A 533 -12.80 -6.83 -8.25
N GLU A 534 -12.05 -7.95 -8.29
CA GLU A 534 -10.70 -8.20 -8.85
C GLU A 534 -9.51 -7.70 -7.99
N GLN A 535 -8.68 -8.56 -7.36
CA GLN A 535 -8.17 -9.87 -7.75
C GLN A 535 -8.47 -10.93 -6.68
N TRP A 536 -9.33 -11.87 -7.03
CA TRP A 536 -9.59 -13.04 -6.23
C TRP A 536 -9.64 -14.21 -7.22
N ASN A 537 -8.44 -14.70 -7.52
CA ASN A 537 -8.25 -15.79 -8.45
C ASN A 537 -8.56 -17.12 -7.72
N GLN A 538 -9.48 -17.89 -8.28
CA GLN A 538 -9.92 -19.21 -7.82
C GLN A 538 -8.76 -20.24 -7.65
N GLU A 539 -7.60 -20.07 -8.29
CA GLU A 539 -6.42 -20.94 -8.06
C GLU A 539 -5.72 -20.67 -6.72
N SER A 540 -5.83 -19.47 -6.17
CA SER A 540 -5.20 -19.09 -4.89
C SER A 540 -6.00 -19.55 -3.67
N ALA A 541 -7.31 -19.74 -3.82
CA ALA A 541 -8.18 -20.29 -2.79
C ALA A 541 -7.90 -21.78 -2.48
N GLN A 542 -7.19 -22.48 -3.38
CA GLN A 542 -6.81 -23.88 -3.20
C GLN A 542 -5.39 -24.08 -2.60
N LYS A 543 -4.58 -23.02 -2.43
CA LYS A 543 -3.23 -23.14 -1.85
C LYS A 543 -3.15 -22.50 -0.46
N LYS A 544 -3.19 -23.35 0.58
CA LYS A 544 -3.00 -23.03 2.00
C LYS A 544 -1.64 -22.37 2.26
N LYS A 545 -1.55 -21.05 2.07
CA LYS A 545 -0.34 -20.25 2.36
C LYS A 545 -0.39 -19.76 3.80
N ALA A 546 0.70 -19.94 4.54
CA ALA A 546 0.81 -19.51 5.93
C ALA A 546 0.65 -17.97 6.08
N PRO A 547 -0.18 -17.47 7.03
CA PRO A 547 -0.38 -16.03 7.25
C PRO A 547 0.90 -15.36 7.77
N THR A 548 1.21 -14.16 7.27
CA THR A 548 2.43 -13.43 7.67
C THR A 548 2.21 -12.41 8.79
N MET A 549 0.95 -12.05 9.07
CA MET A 549 0.52 -11.04 10.05
C MET A 549 1.08 -9.61 9.86
N GLN A 550 1.71 -9.32 8.71
CA GLN A 550 2.39 -8.03 8.48
C GLN A 550 1.50 -6.93 7.83
N GLY A 551 0.27 -7.27 7.41
CA GLY A 551 -0.57 -6.38 6.61
C GLY A 551 -1.47 -5.39 7.38
N PHE A 552 -1.47 -5.42 8.72
CA PHE A 552 -2.44 -4.67 9.52
C PHE A 552 -2.24 -3.14 9.42
N ALA A 553 -1.03 -2.64 9.67
CA ALA A 553 -0.70 -1.22 9.53
C ALA A 553 -0.94 -0.70 8.11
N GLN A 554 -0.56 -1.48 7.10
CA GLN A 554 -0.77 -1.16 5.69
C GLN A 554 -2.27 -1.07 5.35
N ASN A 555 -3.07 -2.02 5.83
CA ASN A 555 -4.51 -2.01 5.60
C ASN A 555 -5.20 -0.84 6.33
N ALA A 556 -4.77 -0.52 7.55
CA ALA A 556 -5.31 0.60 8.33
C ALA A 556 -5.06 1.95 7.65
N ASN A 557 -3.80 2.20 7.27
CA ASN A 557 -3.39 3.42 6.58
C ASN A 557 -4.09 3.55 5.20
N ARG A 558 -4.31 2.43 4.48
CA ARG A 558 -5.11 2.39 3.24
C ARG A 558 -6.56 2.88 3.42
N LEU A 559 -7.18 2.58 4.57
CA LEU A 559 -8.59 2.93 4.82
C LEU A 559 -8.76 4.36 5.33
N GLN A 560 -7.87 4.83 6.21
CA GLN A 560 -7.92 6.19 6.73
C GLN A 560 -6.55 6.65 7.23
N SER A 561 -6.25 7.93 7.00
CA SER A 561 -4.96 8.47 7.42
C SER A 561 -4.69 8.44 8.91
N GLY A 562 -3.50 7.98 9.30
CA GLY A 562 -3.02 8.00 10.68
C GLY A 562 -3.67 6.94 11.55
N MET A 563 -4.38 5.98 10.96
CA MET A 563 -5.03 4.88 11.67
C MET A 563 -4.07 3.74 11.98
N GLU A 564 -2.88 3.68 11.36
CA GLU A 564 -1.87 2.66 11.60
C GLU A 564 -1.43 2.60 13.07
N ASP A 565 -1.23 3.75 13.72
CA ASP A 565 -0.89 3.79 15.13
C ASP A 565 -2.04 3.25 15.99
N ALA A 566 -3.29 3.59 15.64
CA ALA A 566 -4.45 3.06 16.34
C ALA A 566 -4.55 1.54 16.19
N VAL A 567 -4.37 1.01 14.97
CA VAL A 567 -4.47 -0.42 14.66
C VAL A 567 -3.33 -1.25 15.24
N MET A 568 -2.14 -0.68 15.39
CA MET A 568 -0.97 -1.37 15.94
C MET A 568 -0.88 -1.28 17.48
N ASN A 569 -1.73 -0.47 18.12
CA ASN A 569 -1.73 -0.27 19.57
C ASN A 569 -2.69 -1.23 20.29
N GLY A 570 -2.24 -1.75 21.44
CA GLY A 570 -3.05 -2.55 22.36
C GLY A 570 -3.26 -1.85 23.70
N PHE A 571 -4.24 -2.31 24.47
CA PHE A 571 -4.47 -1.80 25.83
C PHE A 571 -3.45 -2.35 26.82
N LYS A 572 -2.85 -1.47 27.63
CA LYS A 572 -2.16 -1.89 28.84
C LYS A 572 -3.17 -2.41 29.88
N PRO A 573 -2.83 -3.40 30.73
CA PRO A 573 -3.78 -4.00 31.68
C PRO A 573 -4.47 -3.01 32.64
N ASP A 574 -3.85 -1.89 32.98
CA ASP A 574 -4.41 -0.83 33.81
C ASP A 574 -5.50 0.01 33.10
N ARG A 575 -5.51 0.00 31.75
CA ARG A 575 -6.56 0.61 30.93
C ARG A 575 -7.77 -0.31 30.76
N ALA A 576 -7.59 -1.60 31.00
CA ALA A 576 -8.63 -2.63 30.88
C ALA A 576 -8.79 -3.44 32.19
N PRO A 577 -9.10 -2.80 33.33
CA PRO A 577 -9.08 -3.45 34.64
C PRO A 577 -10.04 -4.65 34.77
N VAL A 578 -11.21 -4.62 34.13
CA VAL A 578 -12.17 -5.73 34.16
C VAL A 578 -11.58 -6.97 33.48
N TYR A 579 -11.04 -6.80 32.27
CA TYR A 579 -10.37 -7.87 31.54
C TYR A 579 -9.12 -8.38 32.25
N LYS A 580 -8.32 -7.47 32.83
CA LYS A 580 -7.16 -7.82 33.66
C LYS A 580 -7.56 -8.75 34.80
N GLU A 581 -8.62 -8.42 35.53
CA GLU A 581 -9.10 -9.25 36.63
C GLU A 581 -9.60 -10.61 36.12
N LEU A 582 -10.42 -10.64 35.06
CA LEU A 582 -10.93 -11.88 34.48
C LEU A 582 -9.81 -12.82 34.02
N VAL A 583 -8.79 -12.31 33.33
CA VAL A 583 -7.64 -13.11 32.86
C VAL A 583 -6.77 -13.58 34.04
N THR A 584 -6.70 -12.81 35.12
CA THR A 584 -5.98 -13.22 36.33
C THR A 584 -6.72 -14.34 37.07
N GLN A 585 -8.05 -14.30 37.06
CA GLN A 585 -8.91 -15.18 37.86
C GLN A 585 -9.40 -16.41 37.10
N PHE A 586 -9.49 -16.38 35.78
CA PHE A 586 -10.13 -17.42 34.97
C PHE A 586 -9.25 -17.84 33.80
N ALA A 587 -9.70 -18.86 33.06
CA ALA A 587 -8.97 -19.37 31.91
C ALA A 587 -9.07 -18.39 30.74
N VAL A 588 -7.95 -18.23 30.04
CA VAL A 588 -7.86 -17.51 28.76
C VAL A 588 -7.44 -18.49 27.66
N CYS A 589 -8.03 -18.36 26.48
CA CYS A 589 -7.62 -19.09 25.28
C CYS A 589 -6.87 -18.12 24.37
N ASP A 590 -5.56 -18.28 24.25
CA ASP A 590 -4.69 -17.47 23.37
C ASP A 590 -4.58 -18.05 21.95
N ARG A 591 -5.41 -19.06 21.64
CA ARG A 591 -5.52 -19.72 20.33
C ARG A 591 -6.98 -19.87 19.91
N TRP A 592 -7.80 -18.84 20.15
CA TRP A 592 -9.19 -18.73 19.70
C TRP A 592 -9.26 -17.81 18.47
N PHE A 593 -9.77 -18.32 17.35
CA PHE A 593 -9.76 -17.60 16.07
C PHE A 593 -11.18 -17.36 15.56
N ALA A 594 -11.39 -16.21 14.88
CA ALA A 594 -12.59 -16.00 14.08
C ALA A 594 -12.72 -17.13 13.04
N SER A 595 -13.96 -17.57 12.79
CA SER A 595 -14.23 -18.76 11.96
C SER A 595 -13.97 -18.50 10.48
N VAL A 596 -14.08 -17.24 10.04
CA VAL A 596 -13.76 -16.81 8.68
C VAL A 596 -13.08 -15.45 8.70
N PRO A 597 -12.15 -15.17 7.77
CA PRO A 597 -11.54 -13.86 7.61
C PRO A 597 -12.50 -12.90 6.89
N ALA A 598 -13.63 -12.58 7.53
CA ALA A 598 -14.72 -11.78 7.01
C ALA A 598 -15.28 -10.83 8.08
N SER A 599 -16.20 -9.95 7.69
CA SER A 599 -16.88 -8.99 8.57
C SER A 599 -17.72 -9.66 9.67
N THR A 600 -18.32 -8.84 10.54
CA THR A 600 -19.14 -9.25 11.69
C THR A 600 -20.16 -10.35 11.37
N GLN A 601 -20.98 -10.20 10.32
CA GLN A 601 -22.11 -11.12 10.11
C GLN A 601 -21.70 -12.56 9.81
N PRO A 602 -20.82 -12.85 8.83
CA PRO A 602 -20.33 -14.21 8.64
C PRO A 602 -19.86 -14.87 9.93
N ASN A 603 -19.06 -14.19 10.75
CA ASN A 603 -18.55 -14.77 11.99
C ASN A 603 -19.63 -14.95 13.06
N ARG A 604 -20.57 -14.02 13.23
CA ARG A 604 -21.73 -14.21 14.12
C ARG A 604 -22.62 -15.38 13.68
N LEU A 605 -22.70 -15.66 12.37
CA LEU A 605 -23.41 -16.84 11.88
C LEU A 605 -22.69 -18.14 12.28
N TYR A 606 -21.36 -18.17 12.20
CA TYR A 606 -20.57 -19.31 12.64
C TYR A 606 -20.77 -19.64 14.12
N VAL A 607 -20.89 -18.63 14.99
CA VAL A 607 -21.08 -18.83 16.45
C VAL A 607 -22.32 -19.68 16.74
N HIS A 608 -23.39 -19.54 15.96
CA HIS A 608 -24.67 -20.21 16.24
C HIS A 608 -25.07 -21.30 15.26
N SER A 609 -24.38 -21.45 14.12
CA SER A 609 -24.73 -22.46 13.11
C SER A 609 -23.54 -23.20 12.52
N ALA A 610 -22.31 -22.89 12.96
CA ALA A 610 -21.06 -23.45 12.43
C ALA A 610 -20.87 -23.23 10.91
N THR A 611 -21.64 -22.33 10.30
CA THR A 611 -21.58 -21.99 8.88
C THR A 611 -22.09 -20.57 8.68
N SER A 612 -21.58 -19.87 7.67
CA SER A 612 -22.19 -18.62 7.20
C SER A 612 -23.12 -18.83 6.00
N HIS A 613 -23.37 -20.09 5.63
CA HIS A 613 -24.16 -20.47 4.45
C HIS A 613 -23.65 -19.81 3.15
N GLY A 614 -22.31 -19.82 2.99
CA GLY A 614 -21.66 -19.20 1.84
C GLY A 614 -21.43 -17.69 1.96
N LEU A 615 -21.82 -17.02 3.05
CA LEU A 615 -21.59 -15.58 3.20
C LEU A 615 -20.13 -15.26 3.57
N THR A 616 -19.53 -14.36 2.81
CA THR A 616 -18.16 -13.84 3.00
C THR A 616 -18.11 -12.32 3.12
N SER A 617 -19.19 -11.66 2.69
CA SER A 617 -19.45 -10.23 2.78
C SER A 617 -20.96 -10.02 2.79
N ASN A 618 -21.37 -8.76 2.82
CA ASN A 618 -22.77 -8.35 2.92
C ASN A 618 -23.50 -8.69 1.60
N ASP A 619 -24.56 -9.51 1.68
CA ASP A 619 -25.41 -9.89 0.53
C ASP A 619 -26.86 -9.54 0.85
N THR A 620 -27.33 -8.42 0.32
CA THR A 620 -28.65 -7.90 0.61
C THR A 620 -29.78 -8.77 0.05
N GLY A 621 -29.53 -9.55 -1.00
CA GLY A 621 -30.50 -10.51 -1.52
C GLY A 621 -30.76 -11.66 -0.55
N LYS A 622 -29.70 -12.18 0.09
CA LYS A 622 -29.81 -13.19 1.15
C LYS A 622 -30.45 -12.66 2.42
N LEU A 623 -30.29 -11.37 2.73
CA LEU A 623 -30.96 -10.72 3.87
C LEU A 623 -32.49 -10.69 3.75
N ILE A 624 -33.01 -10.41 2.55
CA ILE A 624 -34.46 -10.44 2.28
C ILE A 624 -35.03 -11.84 2.53
N ALA A 625 -34.37 -12.87 2.00
CA ALA A 625 -34.81 -14.26 2.18
C ALA A 625 -34.70 -14.72 3.65
N GLY A 626 -33.73 -14.17 4.37
CA GLY A 626 -33.31 -14.64 5.69
C GLY A 626 -32.59 -15.98 5.60
N LEU A 627 -31.62 -16.18 6.49
CA LEU A 627 -30.65 -17.26 6.35
C LEU A 627 -31.19 -18.57 6.95
N PRO A 628 -31.30 -19.67 6.15
CA PRO A 628 -32.10 -20.84 6.52
C PRO A 628 -31.33 -21.94 7.24
N GLN A 629 -30.02 -21.76 7.49
CA GLN A 629 -29.20 -22.79 8.10
C GLN A 629 -29.69 -23.16 9.51
N LYS A 630 -29.48 -24.44 9.86
CA LYS A 630 -29.83 -24.94 11.17
C LYS A 630 -28.95 -24.30 12.23
N THR A 631 -29.57 -23.85 13.31
CA THR A 631 -28.87 -23.24 14.43
C THR A 631 -28.72 -24.19 15.62
N ILE A 632 -27.84 -23.85 16.55
CA ILE A 632 -27.74 -24.51 17.85
C ILE A 632 -29.04 -24.41 18.63
N PHE A 633 -29.79 -23.30 18.47
CA PHE A 633 -31.10 -23.10 19.11
C PHE A 633 -32.13 -24.14 18.65
N GLU A 634 -32.18 -24.43 17.35
CA GLU A 634 -33.02 -25.51 16.80
C GLU A 634 -32.57 -26.88 17.31
N SER A 635 -31.26 -27.11 17.41
CA SER A 635 -30.73 -28.37 17.93
C SER A 635 -31.05 -28.56 19.43
N LEU A 636 -31.08 -27.47 20.21
CA LEU A 636 -31.50 -27.48 21.60
C LEU A 636 -33.01 -27.74 21.73
N ASP A 637 -33.83 -27.05 20.94
CA ASP A 637 -35.29 -27.27 20.90
C ASP A 637 -35.63 -28.72 20.55
N GLU A 638 -35.01 -29.28 19.50
CA GLU A 638 -35.16 -30.68 19.10
C GLU A 638 -34.74 -31.67 20.19
N ALA A 639 -33.76 -31.30 21.02
CA ALA A 639 -33.30 -32.08 22.16
C ALA A 639 -34.13 -31.86 23.43
N GLY A 640 -35.16 -31.00 23.40
CA GLY A 640 -35.96 -30.61 24.56
C GLY A 640 -35.19 -29.77 25.58
N LEU A 641 -34.12 -29.10 25.15
CA LEU A 641 -33.30 -28.20 25.96
C LEU A 641 -33.73 -26.75 25.74
N SER A 642 -33.70 -25.98 26.81
CA SER A 642 -34.11 -24.57 26.78
C SER A 642 -32.96 -23.66 26.33
N PHE A 643 -33.30 -22.60 25.62
CA PHE A 643 -32.37 -21.51 25.33
C PHE A 643 -33.05 -20.15 25.55
N GLY A 644 -32.23 -19.10 25.67
CA GLY A 644 -32.70 -17.72 25.79
C GLY A 644 -31.71 -16.73 25.19
N ILE A 645 -32.24 -15.73 24.49
CA ILE A 645 -31.49 -14.64 23.86
C ILE A 645 -31.86 -13.36 24.60
N TYR A 646 -30.93 -12.83 25.38
CA TYR A 646 -31.12 -11.62 26.18
C TYR A 646 -30.49 -10.44 25.47
N PHE A 647 -31.26 -9.45 25.09
CA PHE A 647 -30.80 -8.37 24.23
C PHE A 647 -31.08 -6.99 24.84
N GLN A 648 -30.20 -6.04 24.56
CA GLN A 648 -30.42 -4.62 24.87
C GLN A 648 -30.87 -3.81 23.65
N TYR A 649 -30.67 -4.35 22.44
CA TYR A 649 -31.14 -3.80 21.17
C TYR A 649 -31.62 -4.92 20.26
N PRO A 650 -32.53 -4.70 19.30
CA PRO A 650 -33.08 -5.77 18.47
C PRO A 650 -31.99 -6.74 17.97
N PRO A 651 -32.17 -8.04 18.24
CA PRO A 651 -31.07 -8.99 18.25
C PRO A 651 -30.62 -9.39 16.83
N ALA A 652 -29.31 -9.47 16.64
CA ALA A 652 -28.65 -9.94 15.42
C ALA A 652 -28.90 -11.43 15.14
N THR A 653 -29.35 -12.21 16.12
CA THR A 653 -29.84 -13.57 15.86
C THR A 653 -31.08 -13.58 14.94
N LEU A 654 -31.80 -12.47 14.75
CA LEU A 654 -32.91 -12.39 13.79
C LEU A 654 -32.48 -12.41 12.32
N PHE A 655 -31.18 -12.40 12.01
CA PHE A 655 -30.70 -12.68 10.66
C PHE A 655 -31.03 -14.10 10.20
N TYR A 656 -31.17 -15.05 11.13
CA TYR A 656 -31.71 -16.39 10.85
C TYR A 656 -33.22 -16.32 10.65
N SER A 657 -33.70 -16.69 9.45
CA SER A 657 -35.15 -16.77 9.20
C SER A 657 -35.82 -17.78 10.12
N ASN A 658 -35.12 -18.86 10.48
CA ASN A 658 -35.63 -19.87 11.40
C ASN A 658 -35.97 -19.30 12.77
N LEU A 659 -35.21 -18.33 13.30
CA LEU A 659 -35.47 -17.71 14.60
C LEU A 659 -36.58 -16.66 14.57
N ARG A 660 -37.09 -16.31 13.38
CA ARG A 660 -38.28 -15.47 13.20
C ARG A 660 -39.59 -16.25 13.31
N LYS A 661 -39.54 -17.59 13.45
CA LYS A 661 -40.73 -18.43 13.63
C LYS A 661 -41.42 -18.11 14.95
N LEU A 662 -42.76 -18.13 14.95
CA LEU A 662 -43.58 -17.79 16.12
C LEU A 662 -43.18 -18.55 17.39
N LYS A 663 -42.78 -19.82 17.28
CA LYS A 663 -42.37 -20.63 18.44
C LYS A 663 -41.10 -20.14 19.13
N TYR A 664 -40.20 -19.45 18.43
CA TYR A 664 -38.92 -19.01 18.98
C TYR A 664 -38.95 -17.57 19.50
N VAL A 665 -39.89 -16.75 19.04
CA VAL A 665 -40.07 -15.37 19.52
C VAL A 665 -40.18 -15.25 21.06
N PRO A 666 -40.79 -16.18 21.83
CA PRO A 666 -40.83 -16.10 23.30
C PRO A 666 -39.47 -16.30 24.00
N HIS A 667 -38.44 -16.75 23.28
CA HIS A 667 -37.09 -16.95 23.82
C HIS A 667 -36.23 -15.67 23.75
N PHE A 668 -36.79 -14.58 23.24
CA PHE A 668 -36.15 -13.28 23.18
C PHE A 668 -36.57 -12.45 24.40
N HIS A 669 -35.59 -12.08 25.20
CA HIS A 669 -35.78 -11.44 26.50
C HIS A 669 -35.07 -10.08 26.54
N GLN A 670 -35.72 -9.08 27.15
CA GLN A 670 -35.07 -7.80 27.44
C GLN A 670 -34.01 -7.99 28.52
N PHE A 671 -32.76 -7.67 28.22
CA PHE A 671 -31.64 -7.87 29.14
C PHE A 671 -31.86 -7.17 30.49
N ASP A 672 -32.19 -5.87 30.46
CA ASP A 672 -32.30 -5.04 31.66
C ASP A 672 -33.46 -5.46 32.58
N LEU A 673 -34.48 -6.13 32.02
CA LEU A 673 -35.68 -6.56 32.75
C LEU A 673 -35.60 -8.02 33.20
N GLU A 674 -35.14 -8.91 32.32
CA GLU A 674 -35.33 -10.34 32.48
C GLU A 674 -34.02 -11.07 32.80
N PHE A 675 -32.87 -10.64 32.28
CA PHE A 675 -31.61 -11.37 32.48
C PHE A 675 -31.22 -11.46 33.96
N LYS A 676 -31.15 -10.30 34.63
CA LYS A 676 -30.81 -10.25 36.07
C LYS A 676 -31.85 -10.95 36.94
N LYS A 677 -33.13 -10.87 36.54
CA LYS A 677 -34.21 -11.58 37.21
C LYS A 677 -34.02 -13.09 37.11
N HIS A 678 -33.78 -13.61 35.90
CA HIS A 678 -33.55 -15.03 35.67
C HIS A 678 -32.27 -15.53 36.34
N CYS A 679 -31.21 -14.72 36.37
CA CYS A 679 -30.02 -15.01 37.17
C CYS A 679 -30.38 -15.19 38.65
N LYS A 680 -31.05 -14.19 39.25
CA LYS A 680 -31.42 -14.19 40.68
C LYS A 680 -32.36 -15.34 41.03
N GLU A 681 -33.30 -15.66 40.16
CA GLU A 681 -34.29 -16.72 40.36
C GLU A 681 -33.73 -18.12 40.08
N GLY A 682 -32.53 -18.24 39.50
CA GLY A 682 -31.98 -19.53 39.07
C GLY A 682 -32.77 -20.15 37.93
N LYS A 683 -33.23 -19.32 36.98
CA LYS A 683 -34.04 -19.71 35.83
C LYS A 683 -33.35 -19.46 34.50
N LEU A 684 -32.03 -19.31 34.48
CA LEU A 684 -31.32 -19.24 33.22
C LEU A 684 -31.46 -20.59 32.48
N PRO A 685 -31.75 -20.55 31.17
CA PRO A 685 -31.91 -21.75 30.35
C PRO A 685 -30.58 -22.47 30.13
N ASN A 686 -30.62 -23.65 29.49
CA ASN A 686 -29.43 -24.46 29.23
C ASN A 686 -28.40 -23.75 28.35
N TYR A 687 -28.85 -22.88 27.45
CA TYR A 687 -28.00 -22.07 26.59
C TYR A 687 -28.46 -20.61 26.58
N VAL A 688 -27.55 -19.71 26.90
CA VAL A 688 -27.84 -18.27 27.01
C VAL A 688 -26.94 -17.51 26.06
N VAL A 689 -27.55 -16.64 25.26
CA VAL A 689 -26.83 -15.63 24.46
C VAL A 689 -27.19 -14.25 24.99
N ILE A 690 -26.18 -13.40 25.15
CA ILE A 690 -26.34 -12.02 25.60
C ILE A 690 -25.90 -11.12 24.45
N GLU A 691 -26.84 -10.31 23.94
CA GLU A 691 -26.64 -9.37 22.84
C GLU A 691 -26.57 -7.93 23.34
N GLN A 692 -25.55 -7.21 22.84
CA GLN A 692 -25.16 -5.89 23.31
C GLN A 692 -25.98 -4.77 22.65
N ARG A 693 -25.65 -3.51 22.99
CA ARG A 693 -26.08 -2.31 22.28
C ARG A 693 -25.10 -1.98 21.17
N TYR A 694 -25.62 -1.97 19.95
CA TYR A 694 -24.85 -1.77 18.72
C TYR A 694 -24.84 -0.31 18.23
N PHE A 695 -25.67 0.56 18.80
CA PHE A 695 -25.79 1.98 18.42
C PHE A 695 -25.23 2.90 19.52
N ASP A 696 -24.33 3.80 19.15
CA ASP A 696 -23.63 4.70 20.08
C ASP A 696 -24.43 5.99 20.33
N LEU A 697 -25.45 5.87 21.19
CA LEU A 697 -26.35 6.97 21.55
C LEU A 697 -25.84 7.75 22.77
N LEU A 698 -26.15 9.05 22.86
CA LEU A 698 -25.74 9.89 24.00
C LEU A 698 -26.30 9.39 25.33
N ALA A 699 -27.57 8.98 25.36
CA ALA A 699 -28.24 8.51 26.56
C ALA A 699 -27.85 7.07 26.93
N VAL A 700 -27.62 6.23 25.92
CA VAL A 700 -27.33 4.79 26.06
C VAL A 700 -26.20 4.38 25.11
N PRO A 701 -24.93 4.66 25.46
CA PRO A 701 -23.80 4.42 24.55
C PRO A 701 -23.61 2.94 24.19
N GLY A 702 -22.99 2.68 23.05
CA GLY A 702 -22.66 1.32 22.61
C GLY A 702 -21.74 0.62 23.62
N ASN A 703 -21.92 -0.69 23.79
CA ASN A 703 -21.21 -1.49 24.81
C ASN A 703 -20.74 -2.86 24.29
N ASP A 704 -20.56 -2.97 22.99
CA ASP A 704 -20.13 -4.16 22.24
C ASP A 704 -18.61 -4.19 21.97
N ASP A 705 -17.85 -3.23 22.52
CA ASP A 705 -16.42 -3.02 22.27
C ASP A 705 -16.06 -2.76 20.79
N HIS A 706 -17.02 -2.33 19.96
CA HIS A 706 -16.73 -1.92 18.58
C HIS A 706 -15.66 -0.80 18.55
N PRO A 707 -14.74 -0.77 17.56
CA PRO A 707 -13.63 0.19 17.51
C PRO A 707 -14.02 1.69 17.67
N SER A 708 -15.25 2.05 17.30
CA SER A 708 -15.79 3.42 17.44
C SER A 708 -16.40 3.73 18.81
N HIS A 709 -16.63 2.72 19.65
CA HIS A 709 -17.28 2.83 20.96
C HIS A 709 -16.26 2.92 22.10
N ASP A 710 -16.71 3.36 23.28
CA ASP A 710 -15.83 3.42 24.46
C ASP A 710 -15.76 2.05 25.14
N VAL A 711 -14.61 1.38 25.03
CA VAL A 711 -14.34 0.06 25.64
C VAL A 711 -14.56 0.06 27.16
N SER A 712 -14.54 1.20 27.84
CA SER A 712 -14.90 1.26 29.27
C SER A 712 -16.38 0.96 29.53
N VAL A 713 -17.26 1.23 28.55
CA VAL A 713 -18.69 0.90 28.61
C VAL A 713 -18.91 -0.59 28.39
N GLY A 714 -18.16 -1.23 27.48
CA GLY A 714 -18.19 -2.69 27.32
C GLY A 714 -17.63 -3.43 28.53
N GLN A 715 -16.52 -2.95 29.12
CA GLN A 715 -16.04 -3.45 30.41
C GLN A 715 -17.11 -3.38 31.51
N LYS A 716 -17.85 -2.27 31.58
CA LYS A 716 -18.96 -2.12 32.54
C LYS A 716 -20.05 -3.16 32.30
N PHE A 717 -20.39 -3.41 31.05
CA PHE A 717 -21.40 -4.39 30.68
C PHE A 717 -20.97 -5.83 31.01
N ILE A 718 -19.73 -6.21 30.73
CA ILE A 718 -19.21 -7.53 31.12
C ILE A 718 -19.20 -7.70 32.63
N LYS A 719 -18.80 -6.66 33.38
CA LYS A 719 -18.90 -6.65 34.84
C LYS A 719 -20.34 -6.88 35.31
N GLU A 720 -21.31 -6.18 34.73
CA GLU A 720 -22.73 -6.34 35.05
C GLU A 720 -23.24 -7.76 34.77
N VAL A 721 -22.83 -8.36 33.64
CA VAL A 721 -23.15 -9.76 33.31
C VAL A 721 -22.51 -10.72 34.30
N TYR A 722 -21.20 -10.58 34.55
CA TYR A 722 -20.44 -11.43 35.46
C TYR A 722 -21.05 -11.40 36.87
N GLU A 723 -21.31 -10.21 37.41
CA GLU A 723 -21.85 -10.05 38.77
C GLU A 723 -23.27 -10.62 38.87
N ALA A 724 -24.10 -10.48 37.84
CA ALA A 724 -25.42 -11.11 37.78
C ALA A 724 -25.32 -12.65 37.80
N LEU A 725 -24.47 -13.23 36.95
CA LEU A 725 -24.22 -14.68 36.91
C LEU A 725 -23.62 -15.19 38.23
N ARG A 726 -22.64 -14.47 38.78
CA ARG A 726 -21.94 -14.80 40.03
C ARG A 726 -22.86 -14.81 41.24
N SER A 727 -23.90 -13.97 41.22
CA SER A 727 -24.95 -13.91 42.23
C SER A 727 -26.04 -14.98 42.07
N SER A 728 -26.07 -15.67 40.93
CA SER A 728 -27.09 -16.68 40.64
C SER A 728 -26.88 -17.94 41.50
N PRO A 729 -27.96 -18.57 41.99
CA PRO A 729 -27.85 -19.90 42.60
C PRO A 729 -27.34 -20.96 41.61
N GLN A 730 -27.42 -20.72 40.30
CA GLN A 730 -26.91 -21.61 39.25
C GLN A 730 -25.43 -21.38 38.93
N TRP A 731 -24.70 -20.46 39.61
CA TRP A 731 -23.30 -20.11 39.30
C TRP A 731 -22.38 -21.32 39.15
N ASN A 732 -22.53 -22.31 40.04
CA ASN A 732 -21.69 -23.52 40.06
C ASN A 732 -21.96 -24.48 38.89
N GLU A 733 -22.99 -24.21 38.08
CA GLU A 733 -23.41 -25.00 36.92
C GLU A 733 -23.17 -24.24 35.60
N MET A 734 -22.53 -23.07 35.65
CA MET A 734 -22.38 -22.17 34.50
C MET A 734 -20.99 -22.24 33.88
N LEU A 735 -20.95 -22.18 32.56
CA LEU A 735 -19.77 -21.79 31.79
C LEU A 735 -20.06 -20.43 31.15
N PHE A 736 -19.41 -19.38 31.64
CA PHE A 736 -19.46 -18.07 31.01
C PHE A 736 -18.34 -17.94 29.99
N ILE A 737 -18.70 -17.72 28.73
CA ILE A 737 -17.77 -17.55 27.61
C ILE A 737 -17.86 -16.11 27.13
N ILE A 738 -16.71 -15.44 27.10
CA ILE A 738 -16.54 -14.13 26.46
C ILE A 738 -15.72 -14.36 25.20
N THR A 739 -16.26 -13.95 24.06
CA THR A 739 -15.58 -14.02 22.76
C THR A 739 -15.94 -12.80 21.92
N TYR A 740 -15.11 -12.52 20.93
CA TYR A 740 -15.37 -11.55 19.88
C TYR A 740 -15.82 -12.29 18.62
N ASP A 741 -16.58 -11.60 17.76
CA ASP A 741 -16.97 -12.07 16.43
C ASP A 741 -15.77 -11.99 15.46
N GLU A 742 -15.04 -10.88 15.46
CA GLU A 742 -13.81 -10.70 14.68
C GLU A 742 -12.83 -9.73 15.39
N HIS A 743 -11.77 -9.29 14.71
CA HIS A 743 -10.64 -8.58 15.32
C HIS A 743 -10.67 -7.05 15.14
N GLY A 744 -11.75 -6.47 14.62
CA GLY A 744 -11.97 -5.04 14.41
C GLY A 744 -10.98 -4.37 13.46
N GLY A 745 -10.21 -5.13 12.69
CA GLY A 745 -9.07 -4.61 11.92
C GLY A 745 -7.77 -4.38 12.72
N PHE A 746 -7.75 -4.62 14.04
CA PHE A 746 -6.57 -4.43 14.90
C PHE A 746 -5.52 -5.54 14.77
N TYR A 747 -4.25 -5.19 15.01
CA TYR A 747 -3.11 -6.10 14.88
C TYR A 747 -3.11 -7.22 15.91
N ASP A 748 -2.92 -8.45 15.42
CA ASP A 748 -2.50 -9.60 16.21
C ASP A 748 -1.27 -10.26 15.57
N HIS A 749 -0.35 -10.76 16.38
CA HIS A 749 0.92 -11.33 15.93
C HIS A 749 0.84 -12.82 15.59
N VAL A 750 -0.23 -13.52 15.98
CA VAL A 750 -0.38 -14.97 15.86
C VAL A 750 -0.95 -15.33 14.49
N PRO A 751 -0.20 -16.04 13.62
CA PRO A 751 -0.73 -16.53 12.36
C PRO A 751 -1.92 -17.46 12.58
N THR A 752 -3.01 -17.22 11.85
CA THR A 752 -4.18 -18.10 11.87
C THR A 752 -3.86 -19.48 11.25
N PRO A 753 -4.39 -20.59 11.80
CA PRO A 753 -4.18 -21.92 11.22
C PRO A 753 -4.77 -22.00 9.80
N VAL A 754 -4.02 -22.58 8.87
CA VAL A 754 -4.47 -22.78 7.47
C VAL A 754 -4.55 -24.26 7.06
N GLU A 755 -4.09 -25.18 7.90
CA GLU A 755 -4.11 -26.63 7.66
C GLU A 755 -5.02 -27.36 8.65
N GLY A 756 -5.62 -28.48 8.24
CA GLY A 756 -6.40 -29.35 9.13
C GLY A 756 -7.78 -28.82 9.55
N VAL A 757 -8.27 -27.75 8.93
CA VAL A 757 -9.60 -27.20 9.21
C VAL A 757 -10.64 -27.68 8.20
N PRO A 758 -11.84 -28.12 8.63
CA PRO A 758 -12.92 -28.51 7.73
C PRO A 758 -13.74 -27.32 7.21
N SER A 759 -14.01 -27.27 5.90
CA SER A 759 -15.07 -26.45 5.31
C SER A 759 -16.45 -27.00 5.70
N PRO A 760 -17.31 -26.25 6.42
CA PRO A 760 -18.68 -26.66 6.64
C PRO A 760 -19.41 -26.68 5.30
N ASP A 761 -20.29 -27.67 5.13
CA ASP A 761 -21.29 -27.77 4.05
C ASP A 761 -20.76 -27.88 2.60
N GLY A 762 -19.44 -27.86 2.37
CA GLY A 762 -18.86 -27.90 1.03
C GLY A 762 -19.22 -26.69 0.14
N ILE A 763 -19.75 -25.63 0.74
CA ILE A 763 -20.20 -24.42 0.05
C ILE A 763 -18.99 -23.50 -0.15
N VAL A 764 -18.77 -23.06 -1.39
CA VAL A 764 -17.74 -22.05 -1.73
C VAL A 764 -18.40 -20.68 -1.74
N GLY A 765 -17.75 -19.69 -1.12
CA GLY A 765 -18.25 -18.30 -1.08
C GLY A 765 -18.43 -17.66 -2.47
N PRO A 766 -19.30 -16.64 -2.60
CA PRO A 766 -19.56 -15.95 -3.86
C PRO A 766 -18.33 -15.19 -4.34
N GLU A 767 -18.14 -15.07 -5.66
CA GLU A 767 -17.04 -14.25 -6.20
C GLU A 767 -17.14 -12.79 -5.74
N PRO A 768 -16.02 -12.14 -5.40
CA PRO A 768 -14.65 -12.63 -5.54
C PRO A 768 -14.28 -13.72 -4.51
N TYR A 769 -15.03 -13.88 -3.43
CA TYR A 769 -14.65 -14.62 -2.24
C TYR A 769 -14.78 -16.16 -2.24
N SER A 770 -14.31 -16.85 -3.27
CA SER A 770 -14.28 -18.32 -3.42
C SER A 770 -13.38 -19.12 -2.42
N PHE A 771 -13.44 -18.93 -1.10
CA PHE A 771 -12.61 -19.70 -0.15
C PHE A 771 -13.41 -20.93 0.29
N GLY A 772 -12.75 -22.10 0.37
CA GLY A 772 -13.22 -23.17 1.24
C GLY A 772 -13.15 -22.69 2.68
N PHE A 773 -14.17 -22.97 3.48
CA PHE A 773 -14.33 -22.43 4.83
C PHE A 773 -13.37 -23.09 5.84
N ASP A 774 -12.08 -22.89 5.65
CA ASP A 774 -11.04 -23.56 6.42
C ASP A 774 -10.50 -22.67 7.56
N ARG A 775 -11.30 -22.18 8.54
CA ARG A 775 -10.74 -21.75 9.87
C ARG A 775 -11.56 -22.15 11.11
N LEU A 776 -11.03 -23.08 11.92
CA LEU A 776 -11.52 -23.51 13.22
C LEU A 776 -10.31 -24.01 14.03
N GLY A 777 -10.16 -23.50 15.24
CA GLY A 777 -9.18 -23.98 16.20
C GLY A 777 -9.68 -23.69 17.61
N VAL A 778 -10.13 -24.72 18.31
CA VAL A 778 -10.23 -24.70 19.78
C VAL A 778 -9.36 -25.83 20.29
N ARG A 779 -8.34 -25.49 21.09
CA ARG A 779 -7.65 -26.45 21.94
C ARG A 779 -7.54 -25.87 23.33
N GLY A 780 -8.49 -26.22 24.18
CA GLY A 780 -8.48 -25.89 25.59
C GLY A 780 -9.57 -26.67 26.31
N VAL A 781 -9.18 -27.71 27.04
CA VAL A 781 -10.05 -28.41 27.99
C VAL A 781 -9.61 -27.98 29.38
N VAL A 782 -10.40 -27.15 30.05
CA VAL A 782 -10.21 -26.93 31.50
C VAL A 782 -10.87 -28.10 32.21
N SER A 783 -10.08 -29.13 32.52
CA SER A 783 -10.52 -30.27 33.34
C SER A 783 -10.42 -29.90 34.82
N ARG A 784 -11.50 -29.35 35.39
CA ARG A 784 -11.74 -29.40 36.84
C ARG A 784 -13.02 -30.19 37.10
N LYS A 785 -12.97 -31.11 38.06
CA LYS A 785 -14.13 -31.95 38.45
C LYS A 785 -15.10 -31.26 39.41
N THR A 786 -14.69 -30.12 39.99
CA THR A 786 -15.49 -29.35 40.96
C THR A 786 -15.34 -27.84 40.71
N PRO A 787 -16.42 -27.05 40.86
CA PRO A 787 -16.37 -25.58 40.77
C PRO A 787 -15.42 -24.96 41.81
N ARG A 788 -14.89 -23.78 41.50
CA ARG A 788 -14.04 -22.99 42.40
C ARG A 788 -14.92 -22.12 43.31
N THR A 789 -14.58 -22.03 44.58
CA THR A 789 -15.34 -21.27 45.59
C THR A 789 -14.76 -19.89 45.89
N ASP A 790 -13.58 -19.57 45.38
CA ASP A 790 -12.78 -18.37 45.63
C ASP A 790 -12.87 -17.34 44.48
N CYS A 791 -13.87 -17.45 43.61
CA CYS A 791 -14.11 -16.47 42.53
C CYS A 791 -14.55 -15.12 43.10
N PRO A 792 -14.01 -13.99 42.59
CA PRO A 792 -14.33 -12.66 43.11
C PRO A 792 -15.83 -12.39 43.00
N GLU A 793 -16.41 -11.76 44.02
CA GLU A 793 -17.84 -11.41 44.01
C GLU A 793 -18.13 -10.26 43.04
N THR A 794 -17.18 -9.34 42.90
CA THR A 794 -17.27 -8.16 42.04
C THR A 794 -16.01 -7.99 41.21
N LEU A 795 -16.14 -7.32 40.07
CA LEU A 795 -15.00 -6.93 39.23
C LEU A 795 -14.62 -5.46 39.48
N PRO A 796 -13.39 -5.03 39.17
CA PRO A 796 -13.00 -3.63 39.33
C PRO A 796 -13.83 -2.68 38.46
N GLU A 797 -13.91 -1.41 38.87
CA GLU A 797 -14.58 -0.37 38.08
C GLU A 797 -13.77 -0.03 36.82
N PRO A 798 -14.43 0.10 35.65
CA PRO A 798 -13.77 0.55 34.43
C PRO A 798 -13.26 2.00 34.52
N VAL A 799 -12.16 2.27 33.84
CA VAL A 799 -11.63 3.63 33.66
C VAL A 799 -12.15 4.17 32.34
N LYS A 800 -12.72 5.38 32.30
CA LYS A 800 -13.19 6.00 31.04
C LYS A 800 -12.03 6.12 30.04
N LEU A 801 -12.22 5.62 28.82
CA LEU A 801 -11.16 5.55 27.81
C LEU A 801 -11.35 6.54 26.66
N ARG A 802 -12.59 6.80 26.24
CA ARG A 802 -12.88 7.74 25.14
C ARG A 802 -12.97 9.17 25.66
N ALA A 803 -12.30 10.09 24.97
CA ALA A 803 -12.34 11.52 25.31
C ALA A 803 -13.66 12.19 24.90
N THR A 804 -14.24 11.75 23.77
CA THR A 804 -15.48 12.30 23.21
C THR A 804 -16.74 11.65 23.81
N SER A 805 -17.87 12.33 23.66
CA SER A 805 -19.19 11.74 23.87
C SER A 805 -19.51 10.69 22.80
N ALA A 806 -20.64 10.00 22.99
CA ALA A 806 -21.22 9.15 21.95
C ALA A 806 -21.55 9.96 20.69
N LEU A 807 -21.49 9.30 19.53
CA LEU A 807 -21.54 9.93 18.21
C LEU A 807 -22.83 9.58 17.47
N GLU A 808 -23.97 9.96 18.04
CA GLU A 808 -25.30 9.57 17.54
C GLU A 808 -25.69 10.20 16.19
N GLU A 809 -25.00 11.26 15.76
CA GLU A 809 -25.22 11.97 14.50
C GLU A 809 -24.28 11.50 13.36
N LYS A 810 -23.45 10.48 13.59
CA LYS A 810 -22.59 9.91 12.55
C LYS A 810 -23.38 9.04 11.56
N GLN A 811 -22.79 8.82 10.39
CA GLN A 811 -23.22 7.76 9.48
C GLN A 811 -23.04 6.37 10.11
N LEU A 812 -23.86 5.43 9.64
CA LEU A 812 -23.87 4.04 10.12
C LEU A 812 -22.57 3.31 9.79
N SER A 813 -22.15 2.42 10.68
CA SER A 813 -21.23 1.34 10.31
C SER A 813 -21.93 0.33 9.39
N ASP A 814 -21.15 -0.50 8.69
CA ASP A 814 -21.69 -1.56 7.84
C ASP A 814 -22.66 -2.47 8.61
N PHE A 815 -22.30 -2.87 9.84
CA PHE A 815 -23.15 -3.71 10.69
C PHE A 815 -24.43 -3.00 11.15
N GLN A 816 -24.37 -1.71 11.47
CA GLN A 816 -25.56 -0.92 11.81
C GLN A 816 -26.50 -0.80 10.60
N ALA A 817 -25.97 -0.59 9.39
CA ALA A 817 -26.76 -0.56 8.17
C ALA A 817 -27.44 -1.91 7.88
N GLU A 818 -26.78 -3.02 8.16
CA GLU A 818 -27.37 -4.36 8.05
C GLU A 818 -28.49 -4.60 9.07
N LEU A 819 -28.33 -4.13 10.30
CA LEU A 819 -29.40 -4.19 11.31
C LEU A 819 -30.63 -3.42 10.84
N VAL A 820 -30.45 -2.25 10.22
CA VAL A 820 -31.55 -1.48 9.60
C VAL A 820 -32.18 -2.24 8.43
N GLN A 821 -31.38 -2.87 7.57
CA GLN A 821 -31.89 -3.66 6.45
C GLN A 821 -32.67 -4.91 6.91
N MET A 822 -32.18 -5.59 7.95
CA MET A 822 -32.89 -6.71 8.59
C MET A 822 -34.18 -6.25 9.24
N ALA A 823 -34.17 -5.12 9.96
CA ALA A 823 -35.35 -4.47 10.51
C ALA A 823 -36.36 -4.09 9.42
N ALA A 824 -35.90 -3.60 8.26
CA ALA A 824 -36.76 -3.32 7.11
C ALA A 824 -37.41 -4.60 6.56
N CYS A 825 -36.72 -5.73 6.60
CA CYS A 825 -37.32 -7.03 6.29
C CYS A 825 -38.41 -7.39 7.29
N LEU A 826 -38.13 -7.26 8.60
CA LEU A 826 -39.07 -7.56 9.67
C LEU A 826 -40.34 -6.71 9.59
N LYS A 827 -40.24 -5.42 9.23
CA LYS A 827 -41.41 -4.51 9.13
C LYS A 827 -42.02 -4.41 7.72
N GLY A 828 -41.54 -5.19 6.76
CA GLY A 828 -42.07 -5.23 5.38
C GLY A 828 -41.58 -4.11 4.44
N ASP A 829 -40.72 -3.22 4.92
CA ASP A 829 -40.17 -2.08 4.17
C ASP A 829 -39.18 -2.48 3.08
N HIS A 830 -38.68 -3.71 3.08
CA HIS A 830 -37.87 -4.28 2.00
C HIS A 830 -38.56 -4.27 0.63
N LYS A 831 -39.88 -4.03 0.58
CA LYS A 831 -40.71 -3.90 -0.63
C LYS A 831 -40.76 -2.47 -1.19
N LYS A 832 -40.19 -1.48 -0.51
CA LYS A 832 -40.18 -0.07 -0.95
C LYS A 832 -39.00 0.20 -1.87
N ASP A 833 -39.16 1.14 -2.80
CA ASP A 833 -38.12 1.57 -3.74
C ASP A 833 -36.87 2.16 -3.05
N THR A 834 -37.00 2.54 -1.78
CA THR A 834 -35.88 3.02 -0.96
C THR A 834 -34.96 1.90 -0.48
N TYR A 835 -35.40 0.63 -0.51
CA TYR A 835 -34.57 -0.50 -0.09
C TYR A 835 -33.63 -0.96 -1.21
N PRO A 836 -32.40 -1.42 -0.91
CA PRO A 836 -31.76 -1.44 0.41
C PRO A 836 -30.88 -0.22 0.71
N TYR A 837 -30.27 0.39 -0.31
CA TYR A 837 -29.19 1.36 -0.13
C TYR A 837 -29.70 2.78 0.15
N ALA A 838 -30.74 3.22 -0.56
CA ALA A 838 -31.31 4.55 -0.35
C ALA A 838 -31.96 4.73 1.03
N LEU A 839 -32.35 3.62 1.69
CA LEU A 839 -32.87 3.61 3.05
C LEU A 839 -31.81 4.06 4.06
N VAL A 840 -30.55 3.64 3.86
CA VAL A 840 -29.46 3.84 4.84
C VAL A 840 -28.49 4.96 4.47
N GLU A 841 -28.49 5.42 3.20
CA GLU A 841 -27.49 6.35 2.63
C GLU A 841 -27.30 7.67 3.42
N ASN A 842 -28.36 8.15 4.09
CA ASN A 842 -28.33 9.40 4.85
C ASN A 842 -28.82 9.26 6.30
N MET A 843 -28.93 8.02 6.81
CA MET A 843 -29.47 7.76 8.14
C MET A 843 -28.37 7.96 9.20
N THR A 844 -28.69 8.69 10.26
CA THR A 844 -27.79 8.81 11.42
C THR A 844 -27.87 7.59 12.32
N VAL A 845 -26.84 7.36 13.16
CA VAL A 845 -26.84 6.30 14.19
C VAL A 845 -28.10 6.36 15.07
N LYS A 846 -28.57 7.57 15.40
CA LYS A 846 -29.80 7.80 16.15
C LYS A 846 -31.05 7.38 15.39
N GLU A 847 -31.21 7.83 14.16
CA GLU A 847 -32.36 7.48 13.32
C GLU A 847 -32.42 5.97 13.05
N ALA A 848 -31.26 5.35 12.84
CA ALA A 848 -31.17 3.90 12.65
C ALA A 848 -31.55 3.12 13.88
N ALA A 849 -31.11 3.57 15.05
CA ALA A 849 -31.55 3.01 16.31
C ALA A 849 -33.09 3.09 16.38
N GLU A 850 -33.66 4.29 16.32
CA GLU A 850 -35.12 4.49 16.38
C GLU A 850 -35.88 3.61 15.37
N TYR A 851 -35.38 3.49 14.13
CA TYR A 851 -35.96 2.65 13.09
C TYR A 851 -35.94 1.15 13.45
N VAL A 852 -34.81 0.65 13.94
CA VAL A 852 -34.62 -0.76 14.28
C VAL A 852 -35.48 -1.14 15.48
N GLN A 853 -35.55 -0.28 16.48
CA GLN A 853 -36.44 -0.45 17.63
C GLN A 853 -37.92 -0.47 17.20
N GLU A 854 -38.35 0.49 16.39
CA GLU A 854 -39.72 0.53 15.85
C GLU A 854 -40.07 -0.75 15.07
N ALA A 855 -39.16 -1.20 14.19
CA ALA A 855 -39.37 -2.39 13.39
C ALA A 855 -39.55 -3.66 14.23
N TRP A 856 -38.74 -3.78 15.29
CA TRP A 856 -38.84 -4.88 16.24
C TRP A 856 -40.17 -4.88 17.00
N GLU A 857 -40.61 -3.71 17.47
CA GLU A 857 -41.91 -3.57 18.14
C GLU A 857 -43.08 -3.94 17.22
N ILE A 858 -43.03 -3.51 15.96
CA ILE A 858 -44.04 -3.88 14.95
C ILE A 858 -44.01 -5.39 14.70
N PHE A 859 -42.83 -5.98 14.52
CA PHE A 859 -42.69 -7.41 14.29
C PHE A 859 -43.23 -8.24 15.45
N LEU A 860 -42.89 -7.88 16.69
CA LEU A 860 -43.43 -8.53 17.89
C LEU A 860 -44.95 -8.39 17.96
N HIS A 861 -45.48 -7.20 17.68
CA HIS A 861 -46.92 -6.96 17.65
C HIS A 861 -47.64 -7.89 16.66
N GLU A 862 -47.14 -7.99 15.43
CA GLU A 862 -47.73 -8.85 14.41
C GLU A 862 -47.57 -10.34 14.75
N CYS A 863 -46.47 -10.74 15.40
CA CYS A 863 -46.32 -12.09 15.93
C CYS A 863 -47.37 -12.43 16.99
N ASP A 864 -47.62 -11.51 17.93
CA ASP A 864 -48.64 -11.69 18.96
C ASP A 864 -50.05 -11.75 18.37
N GLU A 865 -50.35 -10.89 17.40
CA GLU A 865 -51.63 -10.91 16.69
C GLU A 865 -51.82 -12.20 15.88
N ALA A 866 -50.76 -12.70 15.23
CA ALA A 866 -50.81 -13.97 14.51
C ALA A 866 -51.06 -15.14 15.46
N ARG A 867 -50.40 -15.20 16.63
CA ARG A 867 -50.68 -16.22 17.66
C ARG A 867 -52.14 -16.18 18.13
N LYS A 868 -52.67 -14.98 18.40
CA LYS A 868 -54.10 -14.82 18.79
C LYS A 868 -55.06 -15.30 17.70
N ARG A 869 -54.66 -15.22 16.43
CA ARG A 869 -55.42 -15.73 15.28
C ARG A 869 -55.24 -17.23 15.03
N GLY A 870 -54.45 -17.92 15.87
CA GLY A 870 -54.18 -19.36 15.74
C GLY A 870 -53.24 -19.69 14.59
N ALA A 871 -52.35 -18.78 14.20
CA ALA A 871 -51.30 -19.07 13.24
C ALA A 871 -50.39 -20.20 13.75
N ASP A 872 -49.90 -21.02 12.83
CA ASP A 872 -49.04 -22.15 13.15
C ASP A 872 -47.71 -21.68 13.77
N GLU A 873 -47.25 -22.35 14.81
CA GLU A 873 -46.01 -22.07 15.55
C GLU A 873 -44.74 -22.02 14.67
N SER A 874 -44.75 -22.71 13.52
CA SER A 874 -43.67 -22.69 12.53
C SER A 874 -43.73 -21.52 11.53
N THR A 875 -44.77 -20.68 11.62
CA THR A 875 -44.99 -19.55 10.71
C THR A 875 -43.96 -18.44 10.96
N ILE A 876 -43.42 -17.86 9.89
CA ILE A 876 -42.67 -16.60 9.89
C ILE A 876 -43.61 -15.49 9.42
N ILE A 877 -43.69 -14.40 10.18
CA ILE A 877 -44.61 -13.29 9.89
C ILE A 877 -43.97 -12.29 8.90
N ASP A 878 -44.64 -12.04 7.78
CA ASP A 878 -44.31 -10.97 6.82
C ASP A 878 -45.25 -9.77 7.02
N VAL A 879 -44.72 -8.73 7.66
CA VAL A 879 -45.45 -7.50 8.05
C VAL A 879 -45.94 -6.68 6.85
N GLY A 880 -45.49 -6.98 5.63
CA GLY A 880 -45.93 -6.31 4.39
C GLY A 880 -46.84 -7.14 3.48
N SER A 881 -47.08 -8.42 3.77
CA SER A 881 -47.96 -9.26 2.94
C SER A 881 -49.38 -9.29 3.51
N SER A 882 -50.16 -8.26 3.22
CA SER A 882 -51.61 -8.41 3.26
C SER A 882 -52.24 -7.35 2.34
N LYS A 883 -53.06 -7.70 1.34
CA LYS A 883 -54.49 -7.99 1.58
C LYS A 883 -54.85 -8.04 3.07
N ASN A 884 -54.70 -6.92 3.78
CA ASN A 884 -55.41 -6.53 5.00
C ASN A 884 -54.88 -5.18 5.51
N THR A 885 -55.65 -4.16 5.15
CA THR A 885 -55.94 -2.98 5.98
C THR A 885 -54.80 -2.01 6.30
N ARG A 886 -54.75 -0.96 5.47
CA ARG A 886 -54.52 0.42 5.92
C ARG A 886 -55.20 0.65 7.28
N ARG A 887 -54.42 0.89 8.34
CA ARG A 887 -54.75 1.85 9.38
C ARG A 887 -53.46 2.47 9.89
N SER A 888 -53.42 3.80 9.86
CA SER A 888 -52.25 4.63 10.09
C SER A 888 -51.72 4.51 11.52
N LEU A 889 -50.41 4.37 11.68
CA LEU A 889 -49.71 4.47 12.98
C LEU A 889 -49.59 5.90 13.52
N LYS A 890 -50.17 6.90 12.86
CA LYS A 890 -50.10 8.32 13.26
C LYS A 890 -50.95 8.71 14.50
N SER A 891 -51.53 7.77 15.26
CA SER A 891 -52.45 8.13 16.36
C SER A 891 -52.17 7.51 17.74
N LYS A 892 -50.99 6.95 18.02
CA LYS A 892 -50.70 6.41 19.38
C LYS A 892 -49.56 7.06 20.15
N PHE A 893 -48.80 7.98 19.55
CA PHE A 893 -47.71 8.69 20.25
C PHE A 893 -48.15 9.90 21.10
N LEU A 894 -49.45 10.11 21.29
CA LEU A 894 -49.99 11.27 22.02
C LEU A 894 -50.94 10.93 23.17
N SER A 895 -51.00 9.68 23.66
CA SER A 895 -51.96 9.32 24.72
C SER A 895 -51.46 8.46 25.88
N CYS A 896 -50.16 8.43 26.21
CA CYS A 896 -49.70 7.84 27.48
C CYS A 896 -48.84 8.77 28.36
N LEU A 897 -48.91 10.07 28.12
CA LEU A 897 -48.72 11.09 29.17
C LEU A 897 -50.08 11.40 29.80
N ALA A 898 -50.67 10.42 30.48
CA ALA A 898 -51.78 10.60 31.42
C ALA A 898 -52.14 9.26 32.04
N CYS A 899 -51.45 8.87 33.12
CA CYS A 899 -52.03 8.18 34.28
C CYS A 899 -50.96 8.04 35.36
N ASN A 900 -51.13 8.81 36.44
CA ASN A 900 -50.45 8.64 37.72
C ASN A 900 -50.75 7.25 38.30
N ASN A 901 -49.71 6.42 38.48
CA ASN A 901 -49.37 5.68 39.71
C ASN A 901 -48.08 4.89 39.53
#